data_AF-A0AAP3E8Y7-F1
#
_entry.id   AF-A0AAP3E8Y7-F1
#
_cell.length_a   1.000
_cell.length_b   1.000
_cell.length_c   1.000
_cell.angle_alpha   90.00
_cell.angle_beta   90.00
_cell.angle_gamma   90.00
#
_symmetry.space_group_name_H-M   'P 1'
#
loop_
_entity.id
_entity.type
_entity.pdbx_description
1 polymer ?
#
loop_
_entity_poly.entity_id
_entity_poly.type
_entity_poly.pdbx_seq_one_letter_code
_entity_poly.pdbx_strand_id
1 'polypeptide(L)'
;MNDRSGRVLILVCVLCLVALPVSGVALGASDAIEPQPTPAISTVVADEDDEGNETPRHQDPDGYDEDGDGAAGWLENRLAEQLGDGAISLSEGEYDFAKDYVGEEYRERLGQYVEVAGETDEDTADDDEEEEEKTTEEAFEEAAEKQERLATLLEEYEELFAEYEEAIEAGDEARAREIARELEVLADEIAVLADELDETYDLISVRTDIDFTDAKDAISQVNESTQQQQSEVRDAVFVQTQLSVEADAENVSYVDPLQATGTIETADNSTIANETIRLVVDGEPQTVETDANGSFTFDYQPAADKPLSTETVPVQYEPATNSTYLGSSASLPVSIHQLEPTISALETTDTVAYDERLSVSADVLVSDEPVNDVSVTVTLGDETLGELPVENGSVDGTVRVPASVPAGEHTLEVSLPMEDRALANASASTDVTVTETETALSLEGSHDGETLSLQGELGTIDGASLEGYTVTILVDGEPAETVTTEAEGVFSAAIPLETATADTVTVGAHFEGEGTNLAETTGTTDVQLTASAQPATDGDPLWTSPLLWVGVGVLTLLALGAGVWWWRRDPDADSTSQPEHTPTPEDTSTDHDESAVVSQSLLADARSHLSNGRPDAAVRTGYGAVRRALADADSSTQLTHWEFFNRYRGDPPDEPLQTMTETYEQAVYTPEGVPSDDAKRALECAQQLCGVASETESPVTADD
;
A
#
# COMPACT_ATOMS: atom_id res chain seq x y z
N MET A 1 -55.61 53.67 8.56
CA MET A 1 -54.48 54.36 7.91
C MET A 1 -53.51 53.26 7.53
N ASN A 2 -53.79 52.51 6.45
CA ASN A 2 -53.61 52.87 5.02
C ASN A 2 -52.11 52.78 4.65
N ASP A 3 -51.65 52.02 3.65
CA ASP A 3 -52.24 51.09 2.66
C ASP A 3 -51.23 49.93 2.47
N ARG A 4 -51.59 48.64 2.33
CA ARG A 4 -52.18 47.93 1.15
C ARG A 4 -51.39 48.03 -0.17
N SER A 5 -50.64 46.95 -0.50
CA SER A 5 -50.61 46.22 -1.80
C SER A 5 -49.47 45.18 -1.76
N GLY A 6 -49.57 43.92 -2.23
CA GLY A 6 -50.71 43.17 -2.74
C GLY A 6 -50.47 42.53 -4.12
N ARG A 7 -49.90 41.30 -4.13
CA ARG A 7 -49.77 40.28 -5.21
C ARG A 7 -48.82 39.20 -4.63
N VAL A 8 -49.11 37.91 -4.49
CA VAL A 8 -50.06 36.97 -5.14
C VAL A 8 -49.89 36.91 -6.65
N LEU A 9 -49.20 35.86 -7.10
CA LEU A 9 -49.29 35.35 -8.46
C LEU A 9 -49.40 33.83 -8.40
N ILE A 10 -50.56 33.34 -8.83
CA ILE A 10 -50.87 31.91 -9.01
C ILE A 10 -50.46 31.58 -10.45
N LEU A 11 -49.69 30.51 -10.67
CA LEU A 11 -49.54 29.93 -12.00
C LEU A 11 -50.32 28.61 -12.06
N VAL A 12 -51.12 28.45 -13.12
CA VAL A 12 -52.03 27.31 -13.34
C VAL A 12 -51.47 26.40 -14.42
N CYS A 13 -51.73 25.10 -14.27
CA CYS A 13 -51.39 24.03 -15.19
C CYS A 13 -51.63 24.38 -16.67
N VAL A 14 -50.68 24.03 -17.54
CA VAL A 14 -50.91 23.95 -19.00
C VAL A 14 -50.83 22.50 -19.43
N LEU A 15 -51.93 22.01 -19.97
CA LEU A 15 -52.16 20.62 -20.36
C LEU A 15 -52.01 20.52 -21.90
N CYS A 16 -50.90 19.94 -22.37
CA CYS A 16 -50.61 19.80 -23.80
C CYS A 16 -51.07 18.42 -24.33
N LEU A 17 -52.33 18.39 -24.75
CA LEU A 17 -52.99 17.24 -25.36
C LEU A 17 -52.72 17.24 -26.88
N VAL A 18 -51.93 16.27 -27.38
CA VAL A 18 -51.79 16.02 -28.82
C VAL A 18 -52.61 14.78 -29.17
N ALA A 19 -53.44 14.88 -30.20
CA ALA A 19 -54.36 13.82 -30.61
C ALA A 19 -54.38 13.63 -32.13
N LEU A 20 -54.84 12.43 -32.52
CA LEU A 20 -55.36 11.96 -33.81
C LEU A 20 -54.42 11.09 -34.67
N PRO A 21 -54.96 10.13 -35.46
CA PRO A 21 -56.33 9.61 -35.49
C PRO A 21 -56.46 8.08 -35.34
N VAL A 22 -57.61 7.67 -34.79
CA VAL A 22 -58.10 6.29 -34.81
C VAL A 22 -58.55 5.88 -36.22
N SER A 23 -58.28 4.63 -36.59
CA SER A 23 -59.08 3.87 -37.57
C SER A 23 -59.13 2.41 -37.12
N GLY A 24 -60.34 1.86 -36.92
CA GLY A 24 -60.54 0.56 -36.29
C GLY A 24 -60.99 -0.55 -37.24
N VAL A 25 -61.75 -1.51 -36.69
CA VAL A 25 -62.19 -2.82 -37.23
C VAL A 25 -61.16 -3.92 -36.89
N ALA A 26 -61.25 -4.70 -35.81
CA ALA A 26 -62.32 -5.51 -35.19
C ALA A 26 -62.43 -6.95 -35.72
N LEU A 27 -62.24 -7.92 -34.80
CA LEU A 27 -62.56 -9.37 -34.89
C LEU A 27 -61.81 -10.16 -35.98
N GLY A 28 -61.23 -11.34 -35.76
CA GLY A 28 -61.32 -12.29 -34.64
C GLY A 28 -61.42 -13.73 -35.18
N ALA A 29 -60.94 -14.71 -34.41
CA ALA A 29 -61.01 -16.17 -34.63
C ALA A 29 -59.96 -16.86 -35.56
N SER A 30 -59.20 -17.75 -34.90
CA SER A 30 -59.00 -19.17 -35.26
C SER A 30 -58.15 -19.60 -36.48
N ASP A 31 -56.96 -20.12 -36.15
CA ASP A 31 -56.54 -21.54 -36.33
C ASP A 31 -56.12 -22.05 -37.73
N ALA A 32 -55.34 -23.15 -37.73
CA ALA A 32 -54.94 -24.04 -38.83
C ALA A 32 -53.91 -23.54 -39.90
N ILE A 33 -52.64 -23.74 -39.57
CA ILE A 33 -51.65 -24.64 -40.27
C ILE A 33 -51.97 -25.07 -41.72
N GLU A 34 -51.02 -24.86 -42.65
CA GLU A 34 -50.52 -25.78 -43.72
C GLU A 34 -49.62 -25.00 -44.74
N PRO A 35 -48.76 -25.64 -45.59
CA PRO A 35 -47.70 -26.59 -45.25
C PRO A 35 -46.33 -26.24 -45.90
N GLN A 36 -45.23 -26.83 -45.41
CA GLN A 36 -43.89 -26.75 -46.06
C GLN A 36 -43.73 -27.78 -47.21
N PRO A 37 -42.99 -27.48 -48.29
CA PRO A 37 -42.70 -28.45 -49.35
C PRO A 37 -41.43 -29.28 -49.06
N THR A 38 -41.50 -30.58 -49.32
CA THR A 38 -40.34 -31.48 -49.52
C THR A 38 -40.38 -32.05 -50.94
N PRO A 39 -39.26 -32.52 -51.54
CA PRO A 39 -38.94 -33.95 -51.39
C PRO A 39 -37.46 -34.40 -51.58
N ALA A 40 -37.04 -35.39 -50.80
CA ALA A 40 -36.19 -36.54 -51.18
C ALA A 40 -36.19 -37.55 -50.00
N ILE A 41 -36.96 -38.65 -50.00
CA ILE A 41 -36.62 -39.98 -50.57
C ILE A 41 -35.28 -40.52 -50.01
N SER A 42 -35.17 -41.64 -49.29
CA SER A 42 -36.16 -42.59 -48.72
C SER A 42 -35.48 -43.57 -47.72
N THR A 43 -36.16 -43.86 -46.59
CA THR A 43 -36.47 -45.21 -46.00
C THR A 43 -35.55 -46.43 -46.25
N VAL A 44 -35.27 -47.38 -45.34
CA VAL A 44 -35.89 -47.95 -44.09
C VAL A 44 -34.70 -48.51 -43.23
N VAL A 45 -34.73 -48.85 -41.93
CA VAL A 45 -35.56 -49.80 -41.13
C VAL A 45 -35.45 -49.40 -39.65
N ALA A 46 -36.51 -49.61 -38.86
CA ALA A 46 -36.47 -49.56 -37.40
C ALA A 46 -36.54 -50.98 -36.83
N ASP A 47 -35.85 -51.23 -35.72
CA ASP A 47 -36.17 -52.27 -34.74
C ASP A 47 -36.23 -51.59 -33.36
N GLU A 48 -37.26 -51.91 -32.59
CA GLU A 48 -37.48 -51.47 -31.21
C GLU A 48 -36.95 -52.57 -30.27
N ASP A 49 -36.33 -52.21 -29.14
CA ASP A 49 -36.39 -52.99 -27.90
C ASP A 49 -36.00 -52.11 -26.69
N ASP A 50 -36.60 -52.41 -25.54
CA ASP A 50 -36.37 -51.77 -24.23
C ASP A 50 -34.91 -51.92 -23.73
N GLU A 51 -34.38 -50.93 -23.00
CA GLU A 51 -33.68 -51.07 -21.71
C GLU A 51 -33.01 -49.74 -21.25
N GLY A 52 -32.92 -49.52 -19.92
CA GLY A 52 -31.94 -48.59 -19.31
C GLY A 52 -32.43 -47.20 -18.87
N ASN A 53 -33.06 -47.10 -17.68
CA ASN A 53 -33.03 -45.85 -16.90
C ASN A 53 -31.76 -45.84 -16.03
N GLU A 54 -30.65 -45.38 -16.60
CA GLU A 54 -29.38 -45.23 -15.88
C GLU A 54 -29.08 -43.74 -15.66
N THR A 55 -29.44 -43.25 -14.47
CA THR A 55 -28.72 -42.12 -13.87
C THR A 55 -27.35 -42.66 -13.43
N PRO A 56 -26.22 -42.10 -13.92
CA PRO A 56 -24.92 -42.51 -13.43
C PRO A 56 -24.84 -42.28 -11.92
N ARG A 57 -24.65 -43.36 -11.16
CA ARG A 57 -24.45 -43.32 -9.72
C ARG A 57 -23.01 -43.67 -9.42
N HIS A 58 -22.24 -42.67 -8.99
CA HIS A 58 -20.88 -42.76 -8.47
C HIS A 58 -19.89 -43.43 -9.44
N GLN A 59 -19.11 -42.59 -10.14
CA GLN A 59 -17.88 -43.04 -10.78
C GLN A 59 -16.78 -43.22 -9.73
N ASP A 60 -15.77 -44.01 -10.09
CA ASP A 60 -14.63 -44.41 -9.25
C ASP A 60 -13.72 -43.19 -9.03
N PRO A 61 -13.39 -42.77 -7.79
CA PRO A 61 -12.56 -41.58 -7.56
C PRO A 61 -11.12 -41.73 -8.06
N ASP A 62 -10.60 -42.97 -8.13
CA ASP A 62 -9.28 -43.28 -8.70
C ASP A 62 -9.24 -43.18 -10.25
N GLY A 63 -10.26 -42.54 -10.87
CA GLY A 63 -10.43 -42.39 -12.31
C GLY A 63 -10.33 -40.95 -12.84
N TYR A 64 -10.09 -39.97 -11.96
CA TYR A 64 -9.82 -38.58 -12.33
C TYR A 64 -8.29 -38.36 -12.43
N ASP A 65 -7.75 -38.63 -13.62
CA ASP A 65 -6.56 -37.91 -14.14
C ASP A 65 -7.08 -36.78 -15.06
N GLU A 66 -8.02 -35.97 -14.57
CA GLU A 66 -8.64 -34.84 -15.27
C GLU A 66 -8.29 -33.55 -14.50
N ASP A 67 -7.16 -32.97 -14.92
CA ASP A 67 -6.67 -31.58 -14.83
C ASP A 67 -7.20 -30.69 -13.67
N GLY A 68 -6.29 -30.24 -12.78
CA GLY A 68 -6.57 -29.33 -11.66
C GLY A 68 -7.19 -27.98 -12.07
N ASP A 69 -6.98 -27.59 -13.32
CA ASP A 69 -7.56 -26.44 -14.04
C ASP A 69 -9.05 -26.21 -13.74
N GLY A 70 -9.83 -27.28 -13.56
CA GLY A 70 -11.27 -27.21 -13.32
C GLY A 70 -11.67 -26.63 -11.95
N ALA A 71 -10.80 -26.76 -10.94
CA ALA A 71 -11.04 -26.21 -9.60
C ALA A 71 -10.57 -24.75 -9.52
N ALA A 72 -9.41 -24.43 -10.13
CA ALA A 72 -8.90 -23.06 -10.25
C ALA A 72 -9.92 -22.14 -10.93
N GLY A 73 -10.39 -22.49 -12.13
CA GLY A 73 -11.36 -21.66 -12.88
C GLY A 73 -12.73 -21.51 -12.19
N TRP A 74 -13.13 -22.45 -11.32
CA TRP A 74 -14.32 -22.27 -10.48
C TRP A 74 -14.08 -21.23 -9.38
N LEU A 75 -12.91 -21.26 -8.74
CA LEU A 75 -12.51 -20.29 -7.72
C LEU A 75 -12.36 -18.89 -8.33
N GLU A 76 -11.73 -18.74 -9.50
CA GLU A 76 -11.61 -17.46 -10.22
C GLU A 76 -12.98 -16.82 -10.50
N ASN A 77 -13.91 -17.57 -11.09
CA ASN A 77 -15.27 -17.10 -11.32
C ASN A 77 -15.95 -16.71 -10.00
N ARG A 78 -15.70 -17.46 -8.91
CA ARG A 78 -16.33 -17.19 -7.61
C ARG A 78 -15.73 -15.97 -6.91
N LEU A 79 -14.44 -15.71 -7.05
CA LEU A 79 -13.77 -14.49 -6.58
C LEU A 79 -14.27 -13.27 -7.37
N ALA A 80 -14.34 -13.37 -8.69
CA ALA A 80 -14.89 -12.32 -9.54
C ALA A 80 -16.38 -12.02 -9.27
N GLU A 81 -17.21 -13.04 -8.99
CA GLU A 81 -18.62 -12.85 -8.59
C GLU A 81 -18.73 -12.04 -7.28
N GLN A 82 -17.84 -12.29 -6.31
CA GLN A 82 -17.81 -11.52 -5.05
C GLN A 82 -17.31 -10.07 -5.24
N LEU A 83 -16.29 -9.86 -6.07
CA LEU A 83 -15.85 -8.51 -6.44
C LEU A 83 -16.98 -7.75 -7.14
N GLY A 84 -17.66 -8.37 -8.11
CA GLY A 84 -18.79 -7.78 -8.82
C GLY A 84 -19.99 -7.45 -7.91
N ASP A 85 -20.42 -8.39 -7.07
CA ASP A 85 -21.49 -8.16 -6.10
C ASP A 85 -21.15 -7.01 -5.12
N GLY A 86 -19.89 -6.95 -4.65
CA GLY A 86 -19.44 -5.89 -3.75
C GLY A 86 -19.34 -4.54 -4.46
N ALA A 87 -18.88 -4.47 -5.71
CA ALA A 87 -18.88 -3.25 -6.52
C ALA A 87 -20.31 -2.74 -6.77
N ILE A 88 -21.28 -3.62 -7.01
CA ILE A 88 -22.71 -3.27 -7.08
C ILE A 88 -23.17 -2.70 -5.74
N SER A 89 -22.83 -3.34 -4.61
CA SER A 89 -23.18 -2.85 -3.27
C SER A 89 -22.61 -1.45 -2.97
N LEU A 90 -21.41 -1.11 -3.48
CA LEU A 90 -20.88 0.26 -3.40
C LEU A 90 -21.78 1.28 -4.11
N SER A 91 -22.27 0.95 -5.31
CA SER A 91 -23.18 1.82 -6.08
C SER A 91 -24.57 1.98 -5.43
N GLU A 92 -24.98 1.02 -4.60
CA GLU A 92 -26.26 1.07 -3.85
C GLU A 92 -26.14 1.73 -2.47
N GLY A 93 -24.94 2.20 -2.06
CA GLY A 93 -24.70 2.79 -0.73
C GLY A 93 -24.63 1.75 0.40
N GLU A 94 -24.35 0.49 0.06
CA GLU A 94 -24.34 -0.65 0.98
C GLU A 94 -22.89 -1.00 1.40
N TYR A 95 -22.15 -0.03 1.95
CA TYR A 95 -20.70 -0.15 2.23
C TYR A 95 -20.32 -1.28 3.19
N ASP A 96 -21.10 -1.53 4.23
CA ASP A 96 -20.91 -2.69 5.13
C ASP A 96 -20.93 -4.01 4.33
N PHE A 97 -21.91 -4.17 3.43
CA PHE A 97 -22.04 -5.36 2.60
C PHE A 97 -20.91 -5.44 1.57
N ALA A 98 -20.54 -4.32 0.95
CA ALA A 98 -19.41 -4.27 0.01
C ALA A 98 -18.09 -4.72 0.63
N LYS A 99 -17.85 -4.39 1.92
CA LYS A 99 -16.70 -4.87 2.70
C LYS A 99 -16.83 -6.36 3.04
N ASP A 100 -18.00 -6.83 3.45
CA ASP A 100 -18.25 -8.26 3.72
C ASP A 100 -17.98 -9.13 2.48
N TYR A 101 -18.32 -8.66 1.27
CA TYR A 101 -18.06 -9.35 0.01
C TYR A 101 -16.57 -9.57 -0.30
N VAL A 102 -15.67 -8.72 0.22
CA VAL A 102 -14.20 -8.86 0.13
C VAL A 102 -13.58 -9.21 1.50
N GLY A 103 -14.41 -9.69 2.43
CA GLY A 103 -14.08 -9.95 3.83
C GLY A 103 -13.28 -11.22 4.08
N GLU A 104 -13.49 -11.84 5.24
CA GLU A 104 -12.79 -13.08 5.64
C GLU A 104 -13.08 -14.24 4.66
N GLU A 105 -14.32 -14.38 4.20
CA GLU A 105 -14.77 -15.45 3.29
C GLU A 105 -14.14 -15.33 1.88
N TYR A 106 -13.88 -14.10 1.42
CA TYR A 106 -13.17 -13.84 0.16
C TYR A 106 -11.69 -14.25 0.29
N ARG A 107 -11.01 -13.77 1.34
CA ARG A 107 -9.59 -14.06 1.58
C ARG A 107 -9.33 -15.56 1.81
N GLU A 108 -10.26 -16.27 2.44
CA GLU A 108 -10.21 -17.74 2.56
C GLU A 108 -10.28 -18.42 1.18
N ARG A 109 -11.17 -17.95 0.29
CA ARG A 109 -11.29 -18.46 -1.09
C ARG A 109 -10.08 -18.11 -1.96
N LEU A 110 -9.49 -16.93 -1.76
CA LEU A 110 -8.26 -16.54 -2.45
C LEU A 110 -7.11 -17.45 -2.03
N GLY A 111 -6.95 -17.74 -0.73
CA GLY A 111 -5.98 -18.73 -0.26
C GLY A 111 -6.19 -20.13 -0.86
N GLN A 112 -7.44 -20.57 -1.05
CA GLN A 112 -7.76 -21.82 -1.77
C GLN A 112 -7.40 -21.75 -3.25
N TYR A 113 -7.59 -20.58 -3.90
CA TYR A 113 -7.18 -20.39 -5.29
C TYR A 113 -5.67 -20.49 -5.44
N VAL A 114 -4.90 -19.86 -4.55
CA VAL A 114 -3.43 -19.92 -4.52
C VAL A 114 -2.92 -21.34 -4.30
N GLU A 115 -3.53 -22.10 -3.38
CA GLU A 115 -3.17 -23.51 -3.14
C GLU A 115 -3.41 -24.39 -4.39
N VAL A 116 -4.49 -24.14 -5.15
CA VAL A 116 -4.84 -24.93 -6.36
C VAL A 116 -4.10 -24.46 -7.62
N ALA A 117 -3.89 -23.16 -7.79
CA ALA A 117 -3.21 -22.58 -8.95
C ALA A 117 -1.69 -22.78 -8.84
N GLY A 118 -1.10 -22.58 -7.66
CA GLY A 118 0.34 -22.68 -7.43
C GLY A 118 0.94 -24.08 -7.64
N GLU A 119 0.13 -25.15 -7.57
CA GLU A 119 0.57 -26.51 -7.96
C GLU A 119 0.76 -26.67 -9.49
N THR A 120 0.37 -25.67 -10.30
CA THR A 120 0.42 -25.72 -11.77
C THR A 120 1.67 -25.05 -12.36
N ASP A 121 2.29 -24.12 -11.63
CA ASP A 121 3.36 -23.23 -12.14
C ASP A 121 4.80 -23.64 -11.72
N GLU A 122 4.99 -24.76 -10.99
CA GLU A 122 6.31 -25.22 -10.51
C GLU A 122 7.35 -25.54 -11.63
N ASP A 123 6.96 -25.58 -12.92
CA ASP A 123 7.79 -26.10 -14.03
C ASP A 123 8.40 -25.00 -14.95
N THR A 124 8.25 -23.70 -14.65
CA THR A 124 8.77 -22.58 -15.49
C THR A 124 9.67 -21.54 -14.81
N ALA A 125 10.38 -21.90 -13.75
CA ALA A 125 11.50 -21.10 -13.23
C ALA A 125 12.80 -21.33 -14.05
N ASP A 126 12.91 -20.72 -15.23
CA ASP A 126 14.20 -20.45 -15.87
C ASP A 126 14.69 -19.07 -15.38
N ASP A 127 15.77 -19.05 -14.58
CA ASP A 127 16.41 -17.83 -14.07
C ASP A 127 17.00 -16.97 -15.22
N ASP A 128 16.32 -15.90 -15.66
CA ASP A 128 16.94 -14.77 -16.41
C ASP A 128 16.00 -13.52 -16.46
N GLU A 129 16.32 -12.50 -15.65
CA GLU A 129 15.93 -11.07 -15.78
C GLU A 129 14.57 -10.69 -16.44
N GLU A 130 13.46 -10.72 -15.69
CA GLU A 130 12.20 -10.04 -16.11
C GLU A 130 11.67 -9.08 -15.02
N GLU A 131 10.94 -8.04 -15.44
CA GLU A 131 10.19 -7.16 -14.54
C GLU A 131 9.11 -8.00 -13.83
N GLU A 132 8.90 -7.82 -12.52
CA GLU A 132 7.89 -8.58 -11.75
C GLU A 132 6.47 -8.24 -12.24
N GLU A 133 6.02 -8.91 -13.31
CA GLU A 133 4.63 -8.87 -13.75
C GLU A 133 3.76 -9.48 -12.66
N LYS A 134 2.97 -8.64 -11.95
CA LYS A 134 2.04 -9.06 -10.89
C LYS A 134 1.34 -10.36 -11.24
N THR A 135 1.18 -11.32 -10.34
CA THR A 135 0.47 -12.58 -10.64
C THR A 135 -1.05 -12.37 -10.79
N THR A 136 -1.79 -13.42 -11.16
CA THR A 136 -3.27 -13.36 -11.16
C THR A 136 -3.83 -13.31 -9.73
N GLU A 137 -3.20 -14.01 -8.78
CA GLU A 137 -3.47 -13.90 -7.34
C GLU A 137 -3.32 -12.46 -6.86
N GLU A 138 -2.16 -11.83 -7.10
CA GLU A 138 -1.85 -10.49 -6.60
C GLU A 138 -2.84 -9.45 -7.15
N ALA A 139 -3.32 -9.64 -8.39
CA ALA A 139 -4.37 -8.81 -8.97
C ALA A 139 -5.73 -9.01 -8.26
N PHE A 140 -6.11 -10.23 -7.90
CA PHE A 140 -7.33 -10.51 -7.13
C PHE A 140 -7.24 -10.01 -5.67
N GLU A 141 -6.06 -10.07 -5.04
CA GLU A 141 -5.82 -9.49 -3.71
C GLU A 141 -5.93 -7.97 -3.76
N GLU A 142 -5.20 -7.34 -4.68
CA GLU A 142 -5.22 -5.88 -4.88
C GLU A 142 -6.63 -5.35 -5.19
N ALA A 143 -7.42 -6.06 -6.01
CA ALA A 143 -8.80 -5.68 -6.29
C ALA A 143 -9.66 -5.65 -5.01
N ALA A 144 -9.50 -6.66 -4.15
CA ALA A 144 -10.24 -6.76 -2.90
C ALA A 144 -9.82 -5.67 -1.89
N GLU A 145 -8.52 -5.42 -1.74
CA GLU A 145 -8.02 -4.35 -0.86
C GLU A 145 -8.46 -2.96 -1.34
N LYS A 146 -8.37 -2.68 -2.65
CA LYS A 146 -8.84 -1.42 -3.24
C LYS A 146 -10.35 -1.24 -3.04
N GLN A 147 -11.14 -2.29 -3.22
CA GLN A 147 -12.60 -2.25 -3.04
C GLN A 147 -13.00 -2.04 -1.56
N GLU A 148 -12.33 -2.68 -0.60
CA GLU A 148 -12.52 -2.47 0.85
C GLU A 148 -12.13 -1.04 1.26
N ARG A 149 -11.04 -0.51 0.70
CA ARG A 149 -10.60 0.87 0.91
C ARG A 149 -11.60 1.87 0.31
N LEU A 150 -12.10 1.62 -0.90
CA LEU A 150 -13.09 2.46 -1.57
C LEU A 150 -14.42 2.49 -0.81
N ALA A 151 -14.87 1.34 -0.29
CA ALA A 151 -16.02 1.26 0.62
C ALA A 151 -15.87 2.14 1.86
N THR A 152 -14.65 2.22 2.40
CA THR A 152 -14.35 3.01 3.59
C THR A 152 -14.32 4.51 3.28
N LEU A 153 -13.68 4.92 2.19
CA LEU A 153 -13.65 6.33 1.77
C LEU A 153 -15.05 6.86 1.41
N LEU A 154 -15.88 6.05 0.76
CA LEU A 154 -17.27 6.40 0.43
C LEU A 154 -18.14 6.57 1.69
N GLU A 155 -18.00 5.68 2.67
CA GLU A 155 -18.67 5.80 3.98
C GLU A 155 -18.25 7.08 4.72
N GLU A 156 -16.95 7.34 4.82
CA GLU A 156 -16.42 8.57 5.44
C GLU A 156 -16.91 9.84 4.72
N TYR A 157 -17.00 9.80 3.39
CA TYR A 157 -17.52 10.90 2.57
C TYR A 157 -19.02 11.14 2.81
N GLU A 158 -19.85 10.10 2.89
CA GLU A 158 -21.29 10.25 3.22
C GLU A 158 -21.53 10.77 4.65
N GLU A 159 -20.82 10.23 5.65
CA GLU A 159 -20.92 10.73 7.04
C GLU A 159 -20.54 12.21 7.13
N LEU A 160 -19.46 12.59 6.45
CA LEU A 160 -18.96 13.96 6.44
C LEU A 160 -19.86 14.91 5.63
N PHE A 161 -20.51 14.42 4.57
CA PHE A 161 -21.52 15.19 3.82
C PHE A 161 -22.75 15.50 4.69
N ALA A 162 -23.18 14.56 5.54
CA ALA A 162 -24.24 14.82 6.50
C ALA A 162 -23.86 15.90 7.56
N GLU A 163 -22.60 15.91 8.03
CA GLU A 163 -22.11 17.02 8.87
C GLU A 163 -22.11 18.38 8.12
N TYR A 164 -21.78 18.38 6.83
CA TYR A 164 -21.84 19.58 5.99
C TYR A 164 -23.27 20.12 5.90
N GLU A 165 -24.27 19.26 5.67
CA GLU A 165 -25.68 19.66 5.66
C GLU A 165 -26.12 20.23 7.02
N GLU A 166 -25.76 19.60 8.14
CA GLU A 166 -26.06 20.16 9.48
C GLU A 166 -25.41 21.54 9.68
N ALA A 167 -24.16 21.74 9.24
CA ALA A 167 -23.48 23.03 9.32
C ALA A 167 -24.19 24.12 8.50
N ILE A 168 -24.69 23.77 7.31
CA ILE A 168 -25.50 24.67 6.46
C ILE A 168 -26.86 24.99 7.12
N GLU A 169 -27.56 24.01 7.69
CA GLU A 169 -28.83 24.24 8.41
C GLU A 169 -28.65 25.10 9.66
N ALA A 170 -27.55 24.90 10.40
CA ALA A 170 -27.16 25.72 11.55
C ALA A 170 -26.75 27.15 11.17
N GLY A 171 -26.40 27.37 9.89
CA GLY A 171 -25.85 28.63 9.39
C GLY A 171 -24.40 28.89 9.80
N ASP A 172 -23.64 27.83 10.12
CA ASP A 172 -22.20 27.93 10.39
C ASP A 172 -21.40 27.79 9.09
N GLU A 173 -21.38 28.88 8.32
CA GLU A 173 -20.63 28.93 7.07
C GLU A 173 -19.10 28.75 7.26
N ALA A 174 -18.57 28.82 8.49
CA ALA A 174 -17.15 28.61 8.74
C ALA A 174 -16.85 27.10 8.84
N ARG A 175 -17.65 26.35 9.62
CA ARG A 175 -17.58 24.88 9.67
C ARG A 175 -17.93 24.26 8.31
N ALA A 176 -18.95 24.76 7.63
CA ALA A 176 -19.31 24.26 6.29
C ALA A 176 -18.17 24.40 5.26
N ARG A 177 -17.37 25.49 5.32
CA ARG A 177 -16.18 25.70 4.46
C ARG A 177 -14.96 24.84 4.83
N GLU A 178 -14.90 24.35 6.07
CA GLU A 178 -13.88 23.41 6.52
C GLU A 178 -14.24 22.00 6.02
N ILE A 179 -15.46 21.55 6.30
CA ILE A 179 -15.99 20.26 5.84
C ILE A 179 -15.95 20.15 4.31
N ALA A 180 -16.40 21.18 3.58
CA ALA A 180 -16.39 21.17 2.12
C ALA A 180 -14.99 21.06 1.48
N ARG A 181 -13.91 21.35 2.23
CA ARG A 181 -12.53 21.08 1.79
C ARG A 181 -12.10 19.65 2.10
N GLU A 182 -12.49 19.11 3.26
CA GLU A 182 -12.28 17.72 3.63
C GLU A 182 -13.01 16.78 2.64
N LEU A 183 -14.23 17.15 2.20
CA LEU A 183 -14.97 16.46 1.14
C LEU A 183 -14.32 16.53 -0.25
N GLU A 184 -13.67 17.65 -0.64
CA GLU A 184 -12.92 17.70 -1.92
C GLU A 184 -11.73 16.73 -1.90
N VAL A 185 -11.02 16.62 -0.77
CA VAL A 185 -9.91 15.66 -0.60
C VAL A 185 -10.41 14.21 -0.69
N LEU A 186 -11.50 13.87 0.01
CA LEU A 186 -12.08 12.52 -0.08
C LEU A 186 -12.59 12.21 -1.49
N ALA A 187 -13.23 13.16 -2.18
CA ALA A 187 -13.67 12.97 -3.56
C ALA A 187 -12.51 12.77 -4.54
N ASP A 188 -11.39 13.47 -4.37
CA ASP A 188 -10.17 13.26 -5.16
C ASP A 188 -9.56 11.87 -4.88
N GLU A 189 -9.48 11.43 -3.61
CA GLU A 189 -9.00 10.09 -3.24
C GLU A 189 -9.90 8.96 -3.78
N ILE A 190 -11.23 9.15 -3.74
CA ILE A 190 -12.23 8.23 -4.32
C ILE A 190 -12.05 8.11 -5.83
N ALA A 191 -11.80 9.22 -6.54
CA ALA A 191 -11.60 9.21 -7.98
C ALA A 191 -10.35 8.42 -8.39
N VAL A 192 -9.21 8.69 -7.73
CA VAL A 192 -7.95 7.97 -8.01
C VAL A 192 -8.11 6.48 -7.74
N LEU A 193 -8.72 6.11 -6.60
CA LEU A 193 -8.88 4.71 -6.23
C LEU A 193 -9.89 3.97 -7.13
N ALA A 194 -10.92 4.66 -7.63
CA ALA A 194 -11.86 4.11 -8.61
C ALA A 194 -11.19 3.82 -9.96
N ASP A 195 -10.36 4.74 -10.45
CA ASP A 195 -9.58 4.56 -11.68
C ASP A 195 -8.55 3.40 -11.50
N GLU A 196 -7.83 3.35 -10.37
CA GLU A 196 -6.89 2.27 -10.04
C GLU A 196 -7.56 0.88 -9.90
N LEU A 197 -8.83 0.82 -9.51
CA LEU A 197 -9.60 -0.43 -9.42
C LEU A 197 -10.11 -0.87 -10.80
N ASP A 198 -10.50 0.06 -11.67
CA ASP A 198 -10.82 -0.23 -13.08
C ASP A 198 -9.61 -0.84 -13.83
N GLU A 199 -8.41 -0.29 -13.61
CA GLU A 199 -7.16 -0.85 -14.15
C GLU A 199 -6.88 -2.27 -13.62
N THR A 200 -7.07 -2.53 -12.32
CA THR A 200 -6.90 -3.89 -11.75
C THR A 200 -7.93 -4.87 -12.30
N TYR A 201 -9.20 -4.48 -12.46
CA TYR A 201 -10.20 -5.34 -13.10
C TYR A 201 -9.88 -5.62 -14.59
N ASP A 202 -9.33 -4.65 -15.33
CA ASP A 202 -8.85 -4.86 -16.71
C ASP A 202 -7.71 -5.90 -16.74
N LEU A 203 -6.79 -5.84 -15.78
CA LEU A 203 -5.68 -6.79 -15.62
C LEU A 203 -6.18 -8.23 -15.36
N ILE A 204 -7.18 -8.39 -14.48
CA ILE A 204 -7.79 -9.70 -14.20
C ILE A 204 -8.54 -10.21 -15.45
N SER A 205 -9.34 -9.36 -16.11
CA SER A 205 -10.05 -9.70 -17.35
C SER A 205 -9.14 -10.23 -18.44
N VAL A 206 -7.97 -9.61 -18.64
CA VAL A 206 -6.99 -10.02 -19.66
C VAL A 206 -6.37 -11.40 -19.37
N ARG A 207 -6.32 -11.82 -18.10
CA ARG A 207 -5.67 -13.06 -17.65
C ARG A 207 -6.62 -14.25 -17.50
N THR A 208 -7.86 -13.98 -17.09
CA THR A 208 -8.86 -15.00 -16.73
C THR A 208 -10.01 -15.13 -17.74
N ASP A 209 -10.05 -14.28 -18.79
CA ASP A 209 -11.18 -14.13 -19.72
C ASP A 209 -12.53 -13.75 -19.02
N ILE A 210 -12.50 -13.34 -17.74
CA ILE A 210 -13.68 -12.93 -16.96
C ILE A 210 -14.10 -11.50 -17.33
N ASP A 211 -15.41 -11.27 -17.45
CA ASP A 211 -15.99 -9.95 -17.78
C ASP A 211 -16.37 -9.17 -16.50
N PHE A 212 -15.68 -8.07 -16.25
CA PHE A 212 -15.96 -7.14 -15.13
C PHE A 212 -16.80 -5.91 -15.56
N THR A 213 -17.39 -5.88 -16.76
CA THR A 213 -18.12 -4.70 -17.28
C THR A 213 -19.16 -4.15 -16.30
N ASP A 214 -20.00 -5.01 -15.71
CA ASP A 214 -21.05 -4.56 -14.77
C ASP A 214 -20.44 -3.99 -13.46
N ALA A 215 -19.31 -4.53 -12.99
CA ALA A 215 -18.59 -4.02 -11.82
C ALA A 215 -17.96 -2.64 -12.12
N LYS A 216 -17.33 -2.51 -13.29
CA LYS A 216 -16.73 -1.26 -13.77
C LYS A 216 -17.75 -0.15 -13.96
N ASP A 217 -18.92 -0.48 -14.51
CA ASP A 217 -20.05 0.47 -14.62
C ASP A 217 -20.54 0.92 -13.23
N ALA A 218 -20.58 0.02 -12.23
CA ALA A 218 -20.96 0.37 -10.85
C ALA A 218 -19.93 1.28 -10.15
N ILE A 219 -18.62 0.97 -10.27
CA ILE A 219 -17.53 1.81 -9.74
C ILE A 219 -17.52 3.19 -10.43
N SER A 220 -17.68 3.22 -11.76
CA SER A 220 -17.78 4.46 -12.52
C SER A 220 -18.99 5.29 -12.08
N GLN A 221 -20.14 4.65 -11.84
CA GLN A 221 -21.36 5.33 -11.41
C GLN A 221 -21.21 5.96 -10.01
N VAL A 222 -20.61 5.27 -9.04
CA VAL A 222 -20.42 5.83 -7.69
C VAL A 222 -19.39 6.96 -7.69
N ASN A 223 -18.33 6.86 -8.51
CA ASN A 223 -17.39 7.96 -8.72
C ASN A 223 -18.10 9.18 -9.37
N GLU A 224 -18.79 9.00 -10.51
CA GLU A 224 -19.55 10.09 -11.16
C GLU A 224 -20.56 10.77 -10.22
N SER A 225 -21.24 9.99 -9.37
CA SER A 225 -22.17 10.51 -8.36
C SER A 225 -21.46 11.36 -7.30
N THR A 226 -20.34 10.86 -6.77
CA THR A 226 -19.50 11.55 -5.78
C THR A 226 -18.96 12.87 -6.36
N GLN A 227 -18.38 12.85 -7.57
CA GLN A 227 -17.88 14.04 -8.25
C GLN A 227 -18.98 15.07 -8.55
N GLN A 228 -20.19 14.59 -8.90
CA GLN A 228 -21.34 15.47 -9.10
C GLN A 228 -21.74 16.17 -7.80
N GLN A 229 -21.90 15.41 -6.71
CA GLN A 229 -22.28 15.96 -5.41
C GLN A 229 -21.22 16.93 -4.88
N GLN A 230 -19.93 16.59 -4.96
CA GLN A 230 -18.85 17.48 -4.53
C GLN A 230 -18.79 18.75 -5.39
N SER A 231 -19.07 18.69 -6.69
CA SER A 231 -19.17 19.91 -7.49
C SER A 231 -20.34 20.82 -7.06
N GLU A 232 -21.46 20.27 -6.57
CA GLU A 232 -22.56 21.06 -6.01
C GLU A 232 -22.17 21.71 -4.67
N VAL A 233 -21.48 20.97 -3.78
CA VAL A 233 -20.90 21.51 -2.54
C VAL A 233 -19.95 22.67 -2.86
N ARG A 234 -19.00 22.44 -3.75
CA ARG A 234 -17.98 23.41 -4.14
C ARG A 234 -18.58 24.71 -4.69
N ASP A 235 -19.53 24.61 -5.61
CA ASP A 235 -20.18 25.78 -6.23
C ASP A 235 -21.14 26.51 -5.27
N ALA A 236 -21.66 25.84 -4.23
CA ALA A 236 -22.48 26.46 -3.19
C ALA A 236 -21.65 27.20 -2.12
N VAL A 237 -20.48 26.66 -1.77
CA VAL A 237 -19.69 27.09 -0.61
C VAL A 237 -18.56 28.05 -0.98
N PHE A 238 -17.96 27.88 -2.16
CA PHE A 238 -16.76 28.60 -2.54
C PHE A 238 -16.93 29.49 -3.79
N VAL A 239 -16.03 30.45 -3.89
CA VAL A 239 -15.89 31.36 -5.03
C VAL A 239 -14.61 30.98 -5.76
N GLN A 240 -14.75 30.47 -6.98
CA GLN A 240 -13.63 30.18 -7.88
C GLN A 240 -12.79 31.45 -8.12
N THR A 241 -11.46 31.30 -8.10
CA THR A 241 -10.52 32.38 -8.37
C THR A 241 -9.77 32.17 -9.68
N GLN A 242 -9.23 33.25 -10.23
CA GLN A 242 -8.35 33.25 -11.37
C GLN A 242 -7.10 34.06 -11.01
N LEU A 243 -5.98 33.34 -10.90
CA LEU A 243 -4.64 33.90 -10.78
C LEU A 243 -4.09 34.22 -12.18
N SER A 244 -3.42 35.35 -12.30
CA SER A 244 -2.58 35.69 -13.46
C SER A 244 -1.26 36.26 -12.96
N VAL A 245 -0.15 35.86 -13.59
CA VAL A 245 1.21 36.33 -13.25
C VAL A 245 1.95 36.71 -14.52
N GLU A 246 2.66 37.84 -14.47
CA GLU A 246 3.48 38.39 -15.56
C GLU A 246 4.73 39.05 -14.97
N ALA A 247 5.83 39.07 -15.74
CA ALA A 247 7.03 39.81 -15.38
C ALA A 247 7.53 40.67 -16.54
N ASP A 248 8.14 41.82 -16.23
CA ASP A 248 8.70 42.75 -17.23
C ASP A 248 9.93 42.18 -17.97
N ALA A 249 10.53 41.11 -17.44
CA ALA A 249 11.63 40.36 -18.02
C ALA A 249 11.46 38.87 -17.69
N GLU A 250 12.09 37.99 -18.46
CA GLU A 250 12.08 36.54 -18.20
C GLU A 250 13.44 36.05 -17.63
N ASN A 251 14.48 36.86 -17.77
CA ASN A 251 15.86 36.48 -17.40
C ASN A 251 16.03 36.48 -15.88
N VAL A 252 16.46 35.35 -15.33
CA VAL A 252 16.69 35.14 -13.89
C VAL A 252 17.99 34.38 -13.66
N SER A 253 18.62 34.54 -12.51
CA SER A 253 19.84 33.78 -12.13
C SER A 253 19.79 33.39 -10.65
N TYR A 254 20.74 32.57 -10.19
CA TYR A 254 20.85 32.22 -8.76
C TYR A 254 21.05 33.43 -7.83
N VAL A 255 21.58 34.56 -8.32
CA VAL A 255 21.80 35.79 -7.51
C VAL A 255 20.91 36.97 -7.90
N ASP A 256 20.40 37.00 -9.14
CA ASP A 256 19.50 38.04 -9.63
C ASP A 256 18.06 37.50 -9.67
N PRO A 257 17.24 37.73 -8.61
CA PRO A 257 15.86 37.26 -8.57
C PRO A 257 14.98 38.01 -9.57
N LEU A 258 13.99 37.30 -10.09
CA LEU A 258 12.99 37.84 -10.99
C LEU A 258 11.82 38.43 -10.20
N GLN A 259 11.68 39.75 -10.26
CA GLN A 259 10.49 40.42 -9.75
C GLN A 259 9.32 40.24 -10.72
N ALA A 260 8.26 39.59 -10.23
CA ALA A 260 7.03 39.35 -10.96
C ALA A 260 5.85 40.08 -10.33
N THR A 261 4.84 40.38 -11.15
CA THR A 261 3.56 40.94 -10.73
C THR A 261 2.46 39.94 -10.96
N GLY A 262 1.45 39.94 -10.10
CA GLY A 262 0.26 39.12 -10.28
C GLY A 262 -1.02 39.86 -9.99
N THR A 263 -2.12 39.33 -10.50
CA THR A 263 -3.48 39.74 -10.14
C THR A 263 -4.28 38.52 -9.73
N ILE A 264 -5.16 38.69 -8.75
CA ILE A 264 -6.11 37.66 -8.36
C ILE A 264 -7.54 38.22 -8.33
N GLU A 265 -8.40 37.54 -9.07
CA GLU A 265 -9.81 37.89 -9.29
C GLU A 265 -10.69 36.67 -8.99
N THR A 266 -11.98 36.89 -8.73
CA THR A 266 -12.98 35.83 -8.80
C THR A 266 -13.34 35.52 -10.25
N ALA A 267 -13.95 34.36 -10.53
CA ALA A 267 -14.47 34.04 -11.87
C ALA A 267 -15.46 35.11 -12.43
N ASP A 268 -16.16 35.83 -11.54
CA ASP A 268 -17.01 36.99 -11.88
C ASP A 268 -16.24 38.30 -12.14
N ASN A 269 -14.90 38.25 -12.24
CA ASN A 269 -14.00 39.39 -12.45
C ASN A 269 -14.09 40.42 -11.30
N SER A 270 -14.28 39.96 -10.06
CA SER A 270 -14.21 40.80 -8.85
C SER A 270 -12.85 40.65 -8.17
N THR A 271 -12.19 41.76 -7.89
CA THR A 271 -10.81 41.76 -7.37
C THR A 271 -10.75 41.42 -5.88
N ILE A 272 -9.81 40.54 -5.48
CA ILE A 272 -9.55 40.24 -4.06
C ILE A 272 -8.54 41.26 -3.53
N ALA A 273 -9.02 42.34 -2.92
CA ALA A 273 -8.26 43.58 -2.77
C ALA A 273 -7.98 43.98 -1.30
N ASN A 274 -6.73 44.35 -1.00
CA ASN A 274 -6.22 44.67 0.34
C ASN A 274 -6.24 43.47 1.30
N GLU A 275 -5.95 42.27 0.78
CA GLU A 275 -5.89 41.02 1.55
C GLU A 275 -4.46 40.46 1.59
N THR A 276 -4.10 39.85 2.72
CA THR A 276 -2.87 39.08 2.85
C THR A 276 -3.13 37.67 2.32
N ILE A 277 -2.51 37.32 1.19
CA ILE A 277 -2.66 36.02 0.53
C ILE A 277 -1.38 35.18 0.67
N ARG A 278 -1.53 33.86 0.63
CA ARG A 278 -0.41 32.91 0.53
C ARG A 278 -0.31 32.42 -0.91
N LEU A 279 0.91 32.49 -1.44
CA LEU A 279 1.30 31.93 -2.72
C LEU A 279 2.24 30.75 -2.47
N VAL A 280 2.29 29.82 -3.40
CA VAL A 280 3.34 28.81 -3.51
C VAL A 280 4.00 28.98 -4.88
N VAL A 281 5.25 29.44 -4.88
CA VAL A 281 6.05 29.73 -6.07
C VAL A 281 7.12 28.65 -6.17
N ASP A 282 7.08 27.82 -7.21
CA ASP A 282 8.04 26.72 -7.39
C ASP A 282 8.11 25.71 -6.21
N GLY A 283 7.02 25.60 -5.44
CA GLY A 283 6.96 24.80 -4.20
C GLY A 283 7.26 25.61 -2.92
N GLU A 284 7.80 26.82 -3.03
CA GLU A 284 8.14 27.66 -1.87
C GLU A 284 6.97 28.57 -1.45
N PRO A 285 6.54 28.55 -0.17
CA PRO A 285 5.43 29.37 0.30
C PRO A 285 5.84 30.82 0.57
N GLN A 286 5.21 31.75 -0.15
CA GLN A 286 5.37 33.20 0.04
C GLN A 286 4.08 33.84 0.56
N THR A 287 4.18 34.95 1.29
CA THR A 287 3.02 35.73 1.76
C THR A 287 3.11 37.15 1.20
N VAL A 288 2.07 37.59 0.50
CA VAL A 288 2.01 38.91 -0.14
C VAL A 288 0.72 39.63 0.20
N GLU A 289 0.70 40.96 0.08
CA GLU A 289 -0.52 41.77 0.24
C GLU A 289 -1.01 42.22 -1.13
N THR A 290 -2.29 41.99 -1.43
CA THR A 290 -2.94 42.54 -2.64
C THR A 290 -3.29 44.01 -2.47
N ASP A 291 -3.22 44.79 -3.54
CA ASP A 291 -3.56 46.21 -3.53
C ASP A 291 -5.08 46.45 -3.70
N ALA A 292 -5.48 47.71 -3.86
CA ALA A 292 -6.88 48.09 -4.05
C ALA A 292 -7.51 47.58 -5.37
N ASN A 293 -6.72 47.01 -6.28
CA ASN A 293 -7.13 46.41 -7.55
C ASN A 293 -6.89 44.89 -7.58
N GLY A 294 -6.54 44.26 -6.45
CA GLY A 294 -6.19 42.84 -6.41
C GLY A 294 -4.82 42.50 -7.02
N SER A 295 -3.98 43.50 -7.27
CA SER A 295 -2.62 43.31 -7.81
C SER A 295 -1.60 43.12 -6.68
N PHE A 296 -0.57 42.31 -6.90
CA PHE A 296 0.53 42.09 -5.96
C PHE A 296 1.87 41.95 -6.69
N THR A 297 2.96 41.90 -5.92
CA THR A 297 4.33 41.70 -6.40
C THR A 297 5.00 40.64 -5.56
N PHE A 298 5.77 39.77 -6.20
CA PHE A 298 6.57 38.72 -5.56
C PHE A 298 7.90 38.58 -6.32
N ASP A 299 8.89 37.97 -5.67
CA ASP A 299 10.20 37.72 -6.28
C ASP A 299 10.41 36.20 -6.39
N TYR A 300 10.93 35.73 -7.53
CA TYR A 300 11.31 34.34 -7.77
C TYR A 300 12.83 34.23 -7.92
N GLN A 301 13.45 33.30 -7.20
CA GLN A 301 14.88 33.02 -7.26
C GLN A 301 15.06 31.50 -7.49
N PRO A 302 15.67 31.07 -8.60
CA PRO A 302 15.96 29.65 -8.84
C PRO A 302 16.88 29.07 -7.76
N ALA A 303 16.53 27.89 -7.26
CA ALA A 303 17.45 27.05 -6.51
C ALA A 303 18.69 26.68 -7.35
N ALA A 304 19.80 26.35 -6.68
CA ALA A 304 21.08 26.09 -7.34
C ALA A 304 21.04 24.94 -8.38
N ASP A 305 20.22 23.93 -8.09
CA ASP A 305 20.00 22.72 -8.87
C ASP A 305 18.90 22.86 -9.95
N LYS A 306 18.26 24.04 -10.06
CA LYS A 306 17.15 24.26 -10.99
C LYS A 306 17.61 24.07 -12.44
N PRO A 307 16.97 23.20 -13.25
CA PRO A 307 17.40 22.93 -14.63
C PRO A 307 17.29 24.16 -15.56
N LEU A 308 18.31 24.38 -16.39
CA LEU A 308 18.31 25.47 -17.38
C LEU A 308 17.25 25.32 -18.48
N SER A 309 16.69 24.11 -18.64
CA SER A 309 15.54 23.82 -19.51
C SER A 309 14.19 24.26 -18.92
N THR A 310 14.16 24.85 -17.72
CA THR A 310 12.93 25.41 -17.13
C THR A 310 12.51 26.65 -17.91
N GLU A 311 11.44 26.55 -18.70
CA GLU A 311 10.81 27.67 -19.41
C GLU A 311 9.67 28.32 -18.62
N THR A 312 9.08 27.62 -17.65
CA THR A 312 7.99 28.10 -16.81
C THR A 312 8.11 27.62 -15.36
N VAL A 313 7.60 28.43 -14.43
CA VAL A 313 7.56 28.14 -12.99
C VAL A 313 6.10 28.14 -12.52
N PRO A 314 5.64 27.11 -11.79
CA PRO A 314 4.29 27.09 -11.25
C PRO A 314 4.15 28.11 -10.12
N VAL A 315 3.05 28.87 -10.14
CA VAL A 315 2.64 29.78 -9.07
C VAL A 315 1.21 29.44 -8.70
N GLN A 316 0.97 29.14 -7.43
CA GLN A 316 -0.33 28.73 -6.90
C GLN A 316 -0.80 29.71 -5.84
N TYR A 317 -2.05 30.11 -5.87
CA TYR A 317 -2.72 30.77 -4.75
C TYR A 317 -3.33 29.70 -3.84
N GLU A 318 -2.88 29.67 -2.59
CA GLU A 318 -3.37 28.73 -1.57
C GLU A 318 -4.13 29.49 -0.48
N PRO A 319 -5.47 29.58 -0.56
CA PRO A 319 -6.30 30.24 0.45
C PRO A 319 -6.28 29.47 1.79
N ALA A 320 -6.52 30.19 2.88
CA ALA A 320 -6.71 29.57 4.20
C ALA A 320 -7.91 28.61 4.23
N THR A 321 -7.88 27.62 5.12
CA THR A 321 -8.89 26.54 5.23
C THR A 321 -10.31 27.00 5.57
N ASN A 322 -10.49 28.24 6.01
CA ASN A 322 -11.80 28.86 6.26
C ASN A 322 -12.16 29.96 5.25
N SER A 323 -11.34 30.17 4.23
CA SER A 323 -11.57 31.16 3.18
C SER A 323 -12.78 30.76 2.32
N THR A 324 -13.51 31.76 1.84
CA THR A 324 -14.58 31.53 0.85
C THR A 324 -14.03 31.34 -0.57
N TYR A 325 -12.73 31.56 -0.79
CA TYR A 325 -12.09 31.43 -2.10
C TYR A 325 -11.50 30.04 -2.30
N LEU A 326 -11.57 29.52 -3.53
CA LEU A 326 -10.76 28.39 -3.98
C LEU A 326 -9.37 28.86 -4.40
N GLY A 327 -8.41 27.93 -4.38
CA GLY A 327 -7.10 28.13 -4.98
C GLY A 327 -7.17 28.31 -6.49
N SER A 328 -6.10 28.84 -7.07
CA SER A 328 -5.92 28.88 -8.51
C SER A 328 -4.44 28.98 -8.86
N SER A 329 -4.08 28.45 -10.03
CA SER A 329 -2.67 28.30 -10.44
C SER A 329 -2.42 29.00 -11.77
N ALA A 330 -1.20 29.51 -11.92
CA ALA A 330 -0.69 30.14 -13.12
C ALA A 330 0.77 29.73 -13.36
N SER A 331 1.33 30.07 -14.52
CA SER A 331 2.71 29.75 -14.88
C SER A 331 3.46 31.04 -15.19
N LEU A 332 4.52 31.31 -14.42
CA LEU A 332 5.45 32.41 -14.66
C LEU A 332 6.47 32.00 -15.73
N PRO A 333 6.55 32.65 -16.90
CA PRO A 333 7.61 32.37 -17.88
C PRO A 333 8.97 32.83 -17.36
N VAL A 334 9.99 31.99 -17.53
CA VAL A 334 11.36 32.25 -17.07
C VAL A 334 12.39 31.81 -18.10
N SER A 335 13.59 32.39 -18.01
CA SER A 335 14.79 31.99 -18.75
C SER A 335 15.97 32.06 -17.80
N ILE A 336 16.41 30.89 -17.32
CA ILE A 336 17.44 30.78 -16.29
C ILE A 336 18.83 30.94 -16.93
N HIS A 337 19.63 31.85 -16.39
CA HIS A 337 21.04 32.03 -16.75
C HIS A 337 21.91 31.29 -15.76
N GLN A 338 22.72 30.37 -16.28
CA GLN A 338 23.73 29.67 -15.49
C GLN A 338 24.81 30.65 -15.00
N LEU A 339 25.21 30.50 -13.74
CA LEU A 339 26.35 31.19 -13.16
C LEU A 339 27.45 30.18 -12.79
N GLU A 340 28.70 30.60 -12.93
CA GLU A 340 29.88 29.81 -12.54
C GLU A 340 30.24 30.10 -11.07
N PRO A 341 30.02 29.16 -10.12
CA PRO A 341 30.51 29.31 -8.76
C PRO A 341 32.03 29.13 -8.69
N THR A 342 32.63 29.48 -7.56
CA THR A 342 34.06 29.32 -7.28
C THR A 342 34.23 28.69 -5.90
N ILE A 343 34.94 27.57 -5.85
CA ILE A 343 35.43 26.98 -4.59
C ILE A 343 36.83 27.56 -4.32
N SER A 344 37.04 28.09 -3.11
CA SER A 344 38.28 28.75 -2.73
C SER A 344 38.63 28.50 -1.26
N ALA A 345 39.78 29.00 -0.80
CA ALA A 345 40.27 28.82 0.57
C ALA A 345 40.30 27.36 1.07
N LEU A 346 40.50 26.39 0.17
CA LEU A 346 40.56 24.97 0.50
C LEU A 346 41.71 24.68 1.50
N GLU A 347 41.35 24.30 2.72
CA GLU A 347 42.26 23.83 3.77
C GLU A 347 41.93 22.36 4.11
N THR A 348 42.97 21.55 4.35
CA THR A 348 42.83 20.11 4.62
C THR A 348 43.94 19.57 5.53
N THR A 349 43.84 18.32 5.99
CA THR A 349 44.93 17.64 6.70
C THR A 349 46.04 17.24 5.70
N ASP A 350 47.27 17.73 5.88
CA ASP A 350 48.41 17.42 4.99
C ASP A 350 48.74 15.92 4.87
N THR A 351 48.40 15.11 5.89
CA THR A 351 48.76 13.69 6.00
C THR A 351 47.72 12.90 6.78
N VAL A 352 47.39 11.69 6.31
CA VAL A 352 46.29 10.86 6.83
C VAL A 352 46.54 9.36 6.58
N ALA A 353 46.12 8.48 7.49
CA ALA A 353 46.23 7.02 7.37
C ALA A 353 44.86 6.33 7.14
N TYR A 354 44.84 4.99 7.11
CA TYR A 354 43.61 4.19 7.02
C TYR A 354 42.63 4.49 8.17
N ASP A 355 41.33 4.59 7.85
CA ASP A 355 40.22 4.98 8.75
C ASP A 355 40.36 6.35 9.43
N GLU A 356 41.51 7.04 9.31
CA GLU A 356 41.66 8.38 9.87
C GLU A 356 40.73 9.40 9.20
N ARG A 357 40.42 10.46 9.94
CA ARG A 357 39.54 11.55 9.48
C ARG A 357 40.35 12.64 8.77
N LEU A 358 40.17 12.74 7.46
CA LEU A 358 40.60 13.89 6.67
C LEU A 358 39.64 15.05 6.95
N SER A 359 40.17 16.17 7.45
CA SER A 359 39.37 17.40 7.64
C SER A 359 39.37 18.20 6.35
N VAL A 360 38.25 18.81 5.98
CA VAL A 360 38.10 19.61 4.76
C VAL A 360 37.33 20.88 5.09
N SER A 361 37.88 22.03 4.72
CA SER A 361 37.18 23.32 4.78
C SER A 361 37.42 24.14 3.52
N ALA A 362 36.41 24.84 3.02
CA ALA A 362 36.48 25.68 1.82
C ALA A 362 35.33 26.71 1.78
N ASP A 363 35.56 27.84 1.09
CA ASP A 363 34.53 28.82 0.75
C ASP A 363 33.93 28.49 -0.63
N VAL A 364 32.59 28.50 -0.77
CA VAL A 364 31.85 28.29 -2.03
C VAL A 364 31.00 29.52 -2.33
N LEU A 365 31.42 30.31 -3.30
CA LEU A 365 30.82 31.61 -3.63
C LEU A 365 30.44 31.70 -5.12
N VAL A 366 29.40 32.48 -5.42
CA VAL A 366 29.01 32.86 -6.79
C VAL A 366 28.75 34.37 -6.81
N SER A 367 29.42 35.11 -7.70
CA SER A 367 29.31 36.59 -7.76
C SER A 367 29.58 37.33 -6.43
N ASP A 368 30.51 36.82 -5.60
CA ASP A 368 30.80 37.26 -4.22
C ASP A 368 29.68 36.97 -3.19
N GLU A 369 28.65 36.19 -3.54
CA GLU A 369 27.55 35.76 -2.66
C GLU A 369 27.67 34.28 -2.25
N PRO A 370 27.25 33.91 -1.03
CA PRO A 370 27.36 32.53 -0.53
C PRO A 370 26.40 31.58 -1.26
N VAL A 371 26.92 30.44 -1.71
CA VAL A 371 26.08 29.33 -2.18
C VAL A 371 25.53 28.57 -0.96
N ASN A 372 24.27 28.16 -1.03
CA ASN A 372 23.55 27.42 0.01
C ASN A 372 22.79 26.24 -0.61
N ASP A 373 22.38 25.31 0.26
CA ASP A 373 21.46 24.20 -0.07
C ASP A 373 21.98 23.29 -1.20
N VAL A 374 23.31 23.11 -1.23
CA VAL A 374 24.02 22.15 -2.09
C VAL A 374 25.04 21.36 -1.28
N SER A 375 25.50 20.24 -1.83
CA SER A 375 26.63 19.46 -1.31
C SER A 375 27.82 19.54 -2.27
N VAL A 376 29.03 19.42 -1.73
CA VAL A 376 30.25 19.17 -2.49
C VAL A 376 30.67 17.72 -2.33
N THR A 377 31.09 17.09 -3.43
CA THR A 377 31.71 15.76 -3.45
C THR A 377 33.20 15.90 -3.13
N VAL A 378 33.71 15.04 -2.25
CA VAL A 378 35.12 14.99 -1.85
C VAL A 378 35.76 13.72 -2.41
N THR A 379 36.75 13.87 -3.27
CA THR A 379 37.44 12.77 -3.97
C THR A 379 38.94 12.83 -3.66
N LEU A 380 39.57 11.69 -3.37
CA LEU A 380 41.01 11.59 -3.08
C LEU A 380 41.65 10.56 -4.01
N GLY A 381 42.45 11.04 -4.95
CA GLY A 381 42.88 10.23 -6.09
C GLY A 381 41.69 9.92 -7.00
N ASP A 382 41.41 8.63 -7.21
CA ASP A 382 40.25 8.16 -7.99
C ASP A 382 39.05 7.75 -7.07
N GLU A 383 39.18 7.86 -5.75
CA GLU A 383 38.20 7.37 -4.77
C GLU A 383 37.30 8.49 -4.22
N THR A 384 35.98 8.25 -4.13
CA THR A 384 35.04 9.22 -3.56
C THR A 384 34.85 8.96 -2.08
N LEU A 385 35.30 9.91 -1.24
CA LEU A 385 35.27 9.78 0.22
C LEU A 385 33.91 10.14 0.85
N GLY A 386 33.05 10.82 0.09
CA GLY A 386 31.69 11.20 0.48
C GLY A 386 31.33 12.62 0.05
N GLU A 387 30.23 13.13 0.60
CA GLU A 387 29.72 14.47 0.35
C GLU A 387 29.69 15.30 1.64
N LEU A 388 29.92 16.61 1.50
CA LEU A 388 29.82 17.58 2.60
C LEU A 388 28.83 18.69 2.21
N PRO A 389 27.90 19.08 3.09
CA PRO A 389 26.97 20.18 2.82
C PRO A 389 27.70 21.53 2.77
N VAL A 390 27.18 22.45 1.96
CA VAL A 390 27.58 23.87 1.95
C VAL A 390 26.59 24.67 2.79
N GLU A 391 27.04 25.16 3.95
CA GLU A 391 26.24 26.01 4.83
C GLU A 391 26.76 27.46 4.76
N ASN A 392 25.91 28.40 4.34
CA ASN A 392 26.22 29.84 4.33
C ASN A 392 27.48 30.19 3.51
N GLY A 393 27.68 29.49 2.39
CA GLY A 393 28.85 29.61 1.51
C GLY A 393 30.12 28.97 2.05
N SER A 394 30.04 28.12 3.10
CA SER A 394 31.19 27.45 3.70
C SER A 394 30.99 25.94 3.76
N VAL A 395 32.06 25.20 3.51
CA VAL A 395 32.19 23.77 3.82
C VAL A 395 33.09 23.66 5.04
N ASP A 396 32.68 22.87 6.04
CA ASP A 396 33.52 22.45 7.17
C ASP A 396 33.08 21.04 7.58
N GLY A 397 33.97 20.07 7.45
CA GLY A 397 33.61 18.67 7.69
C GLY A 397 34.79 17.71 7.72
N THR A 398 34.48 16.44 7.95
CA THR A 398 35.48 15.36 7.95
C THR A 398 34.98 14.14 7.22
N VAL A 399 35.80 13.60 6.32
CA VAL A 399 35.58 12.31 5.65
C VAL A 399 36.60 11.29 6.15
N ARG A 400 36.33 9.98 6.00
CA ARG A 400 37.29 8.92 6.35
C ARG A 400 38.01 8.44 5.11
N VAL A 401 39.29 8.05 5.27
CA VAL A 401 40.08 7.49 4.17
C VAL A 401 39.95 5.96 4.18
N PRO A 402 39.36 5.34 3.14
CA PRO A 402 39.24 3.89 3.02
C PRO A 402 40.60 3.27 2.65
N ALA A 403 40.68 1.94 2.67
CA ALA A 403 41.90 1.24 2.27
C ALA A 403 42.16 1.31 0.76
N SER A 404 41.13 1.48 -0.06
CA SER A 404 41.21 1.54 -1.54
C SER A 404 42.03 2.71 -2.07
N VAL A 405 42.28 3.75 -1.26
CA VAL A 405 43.24 4.81 -1.60
C VAL A 405 44.66 4.29 -1.29
N PRO A 406 45.56 4.14 -2.28
CA PRO A 406 46.91 3.64 -2.04
C PRO A 406 47.73 4.55 -1.10
N ALA A 407 48.78 4.03 -0.47
CA ALA A 407 49.77 4.90 0.19
C ALA A 407 50.53 5.77 -0.85
N GLY A 408 50.68 7.07 -0.60
CA GLY A 408 51.33 8.00 -1.53
C GLY A 408 50.86 9.45 -1.43
N GLU A 409 51.36 10.30 -2.33
CA GLU A 409 50.88 11.67 -2.55
C GLU A 409 49.73 11.61 -3.55
N HIS A 410 48.54 12.09 -3.15
CA HIS A 410 47.31 12.08 -3.95
C HIS A 410 46.69 13.47 -4.01
N THR A 411 46.01 13.79 -5.11
CA THR A 411 45.19 15.00 -5.21
C THR A 411 43.87 14.78 -4.49
N LEU A 412 43.58 15.60 -3.49
CA LEU A 412 42.23 15.82 -2.97
C LEU A 412 41.53 16.83 -3.89
N GLU A 413 40.37 16.47 -4.43
CA GLU A 413 39.47 17.36 -5.15
C GLU A 413 38.16 17.52 -4.36
N VAL A 414 37.75 18.78 -4.18
CA VAL A 414 36.43 19.15 -3.68
C VAL A 414 35.68 19.77 -4.85
N SER A 415 34.53 19.20 -5.20
CA SER A 415 33.78 19.61 -6.40
C SER A 415 32.29 19.77 -6.12
N LEU A 416 31.66 20.70 -6.84
CA LEU A 416 30.21 20.85 -6.95
C LEU A 416 29.79 20.26 -8.30
N PRO A 417 29.20 19.05 -8.36
CA PRO A 417 28.98 18.31 -9.61
C PRO A 417 27.68 18.72 -10.33
N MET A 418 27.53 20.01 -10.65
CA MET A 418 26.32 20.55 -11.29
C MET A 418 26.46 20.68 -12.81
N GLU A 419 25.60 20.01 -13.59
CA GLU A 419 25.53 20.11 -15.05
C GLU A 419 24.14 20.59 -15.51
N ASP A 420 24.09 21.50 -16.49
CA ASP A 420 22.85 22.10 -17.03
C ASP A 420 21.87 22.65 -15.96
N ARG A 421 22.40 23.13 -14.82
CA ARG A 421 21.63 23.77 -13.71
C ARG A 421 21.91 25.27 -13.59
N ALA A 422 21.14 25.96 -12.75
CA ALA A 422 21.29 27.38 -12.45
C ALA A 422 22.71 27.74 -11.95
N LEU A 423 23.37 26.84 -11.22
CA LEU A 423 24.83 26.87 -11.02
C LEU A 423 25.54 25.87 -11.94
N ALA A 424 26.69 26.26 -12.46
CA ALA A 424 27.63 25.38 -13.15
C ALA A 424 28.46 24.55 -12.15
N ASN A 425 29.22 23.59 -12.67
CA ASN A 425 30.20 22.87 -11.88
C ASN A 425 31.37 23.77 -11.46
N ALA A 426 31.96 23.48 -10.30
CA ALA A 426 33.20 24.10 -9.85
C ALA A 426 34.01 23.08 -9.05
N SER A 427 35.33 23.18 -9.08
CA SER A 427 36.19 22.40 -8.20
C SER A 427 37.42 23.16 -7.73
N ALA A 428 37.95 22.72 -6.60
CA ALA A 428 39.24 23.13 -6.05
C ALA A 428 40.01 21.89 -5.60
N SER A 429 41.33 21.89 -5.72
CA SER A 429 42.15 20.75 -5.37
C SER A 429 43.45 21.12 -4.66
N THR A 430 43.96 20.18 -3.87
CA THR A 430 45.20 20.27 -3.09
C THR A 430 45.80 18.88 -2.91
N ASP A 431 47.10 18.79 -2.67
CA ASP A 431 47.77 17.51 -2.45
C ASP A 431 47.66 17.06 -0.98
N VAL A 432 47.43 15.76 -0.75
CA VAL A 432 47.37 15.09 0.56
C VAL A 432 48.25 13.85 0.53
N THR A 433 49.03 13.63 1.59
CA THR A 433 49.85 12.41 1.72
C THR A 433 49.10 11.32 2.49
N VAL A 434 48.75 10.23 1.82
CA VAL A 434 48.21 9.03 2.46
C VAL A 434 49.37 8.16 2.95
N THR A 435 49.45 7.93 4.26
CA THR A 435 50.48 7.07 4.87
C THR A 435 50.04 5.63 4.94
N GLU A 436 50.99 4.73 4.65
CA GLU A 436 50.86 3.30 4.85
C GLU A 436 50.62 2.97 6.34
N THR A 437 49.64 2.12 6.62
CA THR A 437 49.19 1.73 7.96
C THR A 437 49.72 0.34 8.27
N GLU A 438 50.49 0.19 9.35
CA GLU A 438 51.10 -1.10 9.70
C GLU A 438 50.01 -2.15 10.07
N THR A 439 50.11 -3.33 9.47
CA THR A 439 49.18 -4.46 9.68
C THR A 439 49.83 -5.61 10.45
N ALA A 440 49.01 -6.33 11.22
CA ALA A 440 49.37 -7.51 11.96
C ALA A 440 48.52 -8.69 11.48
N LEU A 441 49.16 -9.82 11.22
CA LEU A 441 48.50 -11.09 10.91
C LEU A 441 48.90 -12.13 11.95
N SER A 442 47.89 -12.70 12.62
CA SER A 442 48.06 -13.86 13.50
C SER A 442 47.60 -15.14 12.81
N LEU A 443 48.25 -16.26 13.12
CA LEU A 443 47.94 -17.57 12.55
C LEU A 443 48.20 -18.68 13.57
N GLU A 444 47.16 -19.45 13.87
CA GLU A 444 47.22 -20.69 14.64
C GLU A 444 46.85 -21.88 13.76
N GLY A 445 47.45 -23.04 14.03
CA GLY A 445 47.28 -24.23 13.21
C GLY A 445 47.23 -25.51 14.04
N SER A 446 46.32 -26.40 13.67
CA SER A 446 46.15 -27.73 14.26
C SER A 446 45.89 -28.76 13.17
N HIS A 447 46.07 -30.04 13.46
CA HIS A 447 45.82 -31.10 12.49
C HIS A 447 45.18 -32.32 13.15
N ASP A 448 44.37 -33.06 12.38
CA ASP A 448 43.80 -34.35 12.79
C ASP A 448 44.64 -35.55 12.31
N GLY A 449 45.50 -35.33 11.31
CA GLY A 449 46.33 -36.35 10.66
C GLY A 449 46.10 -36.49 9.15
N GLU A 450 44.99 -35.95 8.64
CA GLU A 450 44.62 -35.93 7.22
C GLU A 450 44.48 -34.48 6.72
N THR A 451 44.01 -33.56 7.56
CA THR A 451 43.82 -32.13 7.26
C THR A 451 44.55 -31.25 8.27
N LEU A 452 45.09 -30.13 7.79
CA LEU A 452 45.60 -29.01 8.56
C LEU A 452 44.50 -27.93 8.65
N SER A 453 43.95 -27.72 9.84
CA SER A 453 42.98 -26.68 10.12
C SER A 453 43.69 -25.44 10.66
N LEU A 454 43.52 -24.32 9.96
CA LEU A 454 44.13 -23.03 10.26
C LEU A 454 43.05 -22.03 10.67
N GLN A 455 43.37 -21.19 11.64
CA GLN A 455 42.58 -20.03 12.05
C GLN A 455 43.54 -18.84 12.15
N GLY A 456 43.14 -17.69 11.62
CA GLY A 456 43.94 -16.48 11.67
C GLY A 456 43.09 -15.23 11.77
N GLU A 457 43.75 -14.11 12.01
CA GLU A 457 43.16 -12.79 12.16
C GLU A 457 44.08 -11.77 11.49
N LEU A 458 43.50 -10.92 10.64
CA LEU A 458 44.17 -9.78 10.01
C LEU A 458 43.58 -8.48 10.55
N GLY A 459 44.45 -7.60 11.02
CA GLY A 459 44.07 -6.27 11.49
C GLY A 459 45.21 -5.26 11.35
N THR A 460 44.94 -4.01 11.67
CA THR A 460 45.97 -2.99 11.90
C THR A 460 46.66 -3.20 13.25
N ILE A 461 47.90 -2.71 13.42
CA ILE A 461 48.62 -2.79 14.71
C ILE A 461 47.86 -2.07 15.85
N ASP A 462 47.10 -1.02 15.54
CA ASP A 462 46.27 -0.30 16.50
C ASP A 462 44.93 -0.99 16.83
N GLY A 463 44.65 -2.15 16.21
CA GLY A 463 43.56 -3.06 16.59
C GLY A 463 42.24 -2.87 15.85
N ALA A 464 42.22 -2.18 14.70
CA ALA A 464 41.09 -2.23 13.77
C ALA A 464 41.19 -3.49 12.89
N SER A 465 40.16 -4.33 12.94
CA SER A 465 40.00 -5.53 12.10
C SER A 465 39.88 -5.19 10.62
N LEU A 466 40.39 -6.07 9.76
CA LEU A 466 40.36 -5.90 8.30
C LEU A 466 39.51 -7.01 7.65
N GLU A 467 38.23 -6.74 7.43
CA GLU A 467 37.26 -7.61 6.74
C GLU A 467 37.32 -7.46 5.21
N GLY A 468 37.09 -8.54 4.47
CA GLY A 468 37.01 -8.54 3.01
C GLY A 468 38.36 -8.61 2.27
N TYR A 469 39.48 -8.78 2.98
CA TYR A 469 40.82 -8.78 2.39
C TYR A 469 41.33 -10.19 2.10
N THR A 470 42.03 -10.32 0.99
CA THR A 470 42.61 -11.58 0.52
C THR A 470 43.93 -11.90 1.24
N VAL A 471 44.03 -13.12 1.79
CA VAL A 471 45.22 -13.67 2.45
C VAL A 471 45.65 -14.95 1.74
N THR A 472 46.90 -15.01 1.30
CA THR A 472 47.49 -16.22 0.69
C THR A 472 48.11 -17.11 1.77
N ILE A 473 47.68 -18.37 1.83
CA ILE A 473 48.22 -19.37 2.74
C ILE A 473 49.42 -20.06 2.08
N LEU A 474 50.52 -20.16 2.82
CA LEU A 474 51.80 -20.71 2.41
C LEU A 474 52.10 -21.98 3.21
N VAL A 475 52.50 -23.07 2.56
CA VAL A 475 52.93 -24.32 3.21
C VAL A 475 54.38 -24.60 2.82
N ASP A 476 55.26 -24.67 3.82
CA ASP A 476 56.73 -24.73 3.67
C ASP A 476 57.31 -23.63 2.73
N GLY A 477 56.58 -22.52 2.57
CA GLY A 477 56.94 -21.36 1.75
C GLY A 477 56.37 -21.32 0.33
N GLU A 478 55.63 -22.34 -0.10
CA GLU A 478 54.93 -22.36 -1.39
C GLU A 478 53.42 -22.04 -1.21
N PRO A 479 52.78 -21.29 -2.13
CA PRO A 479 51.36 -20.95 -2.02
C PRO A 479 50.48 -22.19 -2.18
N ALA A 480 49.57 -22.40 -1.23
CA ALA A 480 48.70 -23.57 -1.14
C ALA A 480 47.22 -23.22 -1.37
N GLU A 481 46.75 -22.16 -0.72
CA GLU A 481 45.35 -21.72 -0.73
C GLU A 481 45.28 -20.19 -0.64
N THR A 482 44.12 -19.61 -0.90
CA THR A 482 43.85 -18.18 -0.73
C THR A 482 42.46 -18.02 -0.16
N VAL A 483 42.34 -17.25 0.91
CA VAL A 483 41.12 -17.04 1.68
C VAL A 483 40.83 -15.56 1.83
N THR A 484 39.57 -15.20 2.02
CA THR A 484 39.15 -13.83 2.33
C THR A 484 38.85 -13.73 3.81
N THR A 485 39.20 -12.60 4.44
CA THR A 485 38.83 -12.32 5.82
C THR A 485 37.33 -12.03 5.95
N GLU A 486 36.71 -12.64 6.95
CA GLU A 486 35.32 -12.42 7.34
C GLU A 486 35.21 -11.21 8.30
N ALA A 487 34.02 -10.98 8.85
CA ALA A 487 33.77 -10.01 9.91
C ALA A 487 34.76 -10.18 11.07
N GLU A 488 35.10 -9.07 11.74
CA GLU A 488 36.17 -9.00 12.75
C GLU A 488 37.59 -9.37 12.21
N GLY A 489 37.76 -9.54 10.89
CA GLY A 489 39.06 -9.78 10.25
C GLY A 489 39.56 -11.22 10.37
N VAL A 490 38.72 -12.16 10.82
CA VAL A 490 39.09 -13.56 11.01
C VAL A 490 39.06 -14.33 9.69
N PHE A 491 39.84 -15.40 9.59
CA PHE A 491 39.76 -16.35 8.48
C PHE A 491 40.06 -17.77 8.94
N SER A 492 39.54 -18.76 8.20
CA SER A 492 39.84 -20.18 8.40
C SER A 492 40.22 -20.85 7.08
N ALA A 493 41.14 -21.82 7.13
CA ALA A 493 41.57 -22.61 5.97
C ALA A 493 41.75 -24.09 6.34
N ALA A 494 41.59 -24.99 5.37
CA ALA A 494 41.56 -26.44 5.60
C ALA A 494 42.36 -27.19 4.53
N ILE A 495 43.68 -27.30 4.76
CA ILE A 495 44.62 -27.81 3.75
C ILE A 495 44.83 -29.33 3.91
N PRO A 496 44.58 -30.15 2.87
CA PRO A 496 44.88 -31.58 2.90
C PRO A 496 46.38 -31.87 3.05
N LEU A 497 46.75 -32.71 4.02
CA LEU A 497 48.14 -33.09 4.27
C LEU A 497 48.55 -34.26 3.36
N GLU A 498 48.98 -33.96 2.13
CA GLU A 498 49.48 -34.97 1.17
C GLU A 498 50.84 -35.59 1.58
N THR A 499 50.82 -36.42 2.64
CA THR A 499 52.00 -37.13 3.17
C THR A 499 53.20 -36.23 3.44
N ALA A 500 52.99 -35.17 4.23
CA ALA A 500 54.08 -34.39 4.81
C ALA A 500 55.14 -35.32 5.45
N THR A 501 56.40 -35.19 5.02
CA THR A 501 57.49 -36.11 5.40
C THR A 501 58.35 -35.61 6.56
N ALA A 502 58.05 -34.42 7.08
CA ALA A 502 58.72 -33.79 8.21
C ALA A 502 57.85 -33.92 9.48
N ASP A 503 58.50 -34.01 10.64
CA ASP A 503 57.83 -34.05 11.95
C ASP A 503 57.18 -32.69 12.34
N THR A 504 57.42 -31.65 11.54
CA THR A 504 56.89 -30.28 11.70
C THR A 504 56.75 -29.66 10.33
N VAL A 505 55.62 -28.99 10.07
CA VAL A 505 55.35 -28.20 8.85
C VAL A 505 55.29 -26.73 9.25
N THR A 506 55.98 -25.88 8.50
CA THR A 506 55.91 -24.43 8.69
C THR A 506 54.81 -23.87 7.80
N VAL A 507 53.82 -23.24 8.42
CA VAL A 507 52.67 -22.63 7.73
C VAL A 507 52.80 -21.12 7.83
N GLY A 508 52.64 -20.42 6.72
CA GLY A 508 52.55 -18.97 6.65
C GLY A 508 51.19 -18.51 6.16
N ALA A 509 50.84 -17.27 6.47
CA ALA A 509 49.74 -16.55 5.86
C ALA A 509 50.25 -15.14 5.53
N HIS A 510 50.05 -14.71 4.28
CA HIS A 510 50.62 -13.50 3.71
C HIS A 510 49.51 -12.58 3.20
N PHE A 511 49.60 -11.30 3.56
CA PHE A 511 48.76 -10.23 3.06
C PHE A 511 49.66 -9.25 2.30
N GLU A 512 49.34 -9.01 1.02
CA GLU A 512 50.19 -8.26 0.08
C GLU A 512 50.03 -6.74 0.22
N GLY A 513 48.85 -6.23 0.59
CA GLY A 513 48.56 -4.79 0.69
C GLY A 513 48.59 -4.01 -0.63
N GLU A 514 48.92 -4.63 -1.77
CA GLU A 514 49.07 -3.94 -3.06
C GLU A 514 47.76 -3.23 -3.48
N GLY A 515 47.90 -1.97 -3.93
CA GLY A 515 46.76 -1.12 -4.28
C GLY A 515 46.05 -0.48 -3.09
N THR A 516 46.53 -0.66 -1.86
CA THR A 516 45.94 -0.08 -0.64
C THR A 516 46.89 0.83 0.13
N ASN A 517 46.39 1.47 1.19
CA ASN A 517 47.21 2.14 2.22
C ASN A 517 47.52 1.23 3.43
N LEU A 518 47.38 -0.09 3.29
CA LEU A 518 47.68 -1.08 4.31
C LEU A 518 49.02 -1.77 3.99
N ALA A 519 49.92 -1.85 4.98
CA ALA A 519 51.23 -2.47 4.80
C ALA A 519 51.14 -3.98 4.49
N GLU A 520 52.11 -4.51 3.76
CA GLU A 520 52.32 -5.96 3.65
C GLU A 520 52.57 -6.58 5.04
N THR A 521 52.05 -7.79 5.29
CA THR A 521 52.33 -8.51 6.54
C THR A 521 52.33 -10.02 6.36
N THR A 522 53.00 -10.74 7.26
CA THR A 522 53.11 -12.20 7.20
C THR A 522 53.15 -12.80 8.59
N GLY A 523 52.17 -13.65 8.89
CA GLY A 523 52.15 -14.49 10.09
C GLY A 523 52.69 -15.89 9.77
N THR A 524 53.37 -16.53 10.71
CA THR A 524 53.89 -17.90 10.54
C THR A 524 53.75 -18.74 11.81
N THR A 525 53.40 -20.01 11.68
CA THR A 525 53.28 -20.97 12.78
C THR A 525 53.83 -22.35 12.40
N ASP A 526 54.37 -23.08 13.38
CA ASP A 526 54.97 -24.40 13.20
C ASP A 526 54.06 -25.49 13.78
N VAL A 527 53.49 -26.35 12.92
CA VAL A 527 52.57 -27.41 13.34
C VAL A 527 53.31 -28.75 13.41
N GLN A 528 53.39 -29.33 14.62
CA GLN A 528 54.04 -30.61 14.86
C GLN A 528 53.12 -31.78 14.51
N LEU A 529 53.47 -32.58 13.50
CA LEU A 529 52.64 -33.66 12.97
C LEU A 529 52.70 -34.99 13.77
N THR A 530 53.19 -34.95 15.02
CA THR A 530 53.47 -36.16 15.80
C THR A 530 52.18 -36.77 16.36
N ALA A 531 51.77 -37.91 15.82
CA ALA A 531 50.59 -38.65 16.28
C ALA A 531 50.63 -38.98 17.80
N SER A 532 49.69 -38.42 18.55
CA SER A 532 49.54 -38.61 20.00
C SER A 532 48.97 -39.99 20.36
N ALA A 533 49.76 -41.04 20.16
CA ALA A 533 49.36 -42.42 20.43
C ALA A 533 49.53 -42.83 21.91
N GLN A 534 48.53 -42.55 22.78
CA GLN A 534 48.35 -43.31 24.02
C GLN A 534 46.98 -43.14 24.71
N PRO A 535 46.11 -44.17 24.71
CA PRO A 535 45.15 -44.37 25.78
C PRO A 535 45.83 -45.19 26.90
N ALA A 536 45.97 -44.62 28.10
CA ALA A 536 46.40 -45.35 29.29
C ALA A 536 45.17 -45.70 30.15
N THR A 537 44.81 -46.98 30.17
CA THR A 537 43.73 -47.52 31.02
C THR A 537 44.19 -47.77 32.46
N ASP A 538 43.28 -47.50 33.40
CA ASP A 538 43.22 -47.91 34.82
C ASP A 538 44.19 -47.27 35.84
N GLY A 539 43.63 -46.43 36.73
CA GLY A 539 44.33 -45.90 37.92
C GLY A 539 43.64 -44.78 38.70
N ASP A 540 42.47 -45.03 39.31
CA ASP A 540 41.80 -44.17 40.31
C ASP A 540 42.69 -43.76 41.52
N PRO A 541 42.33 -42.76 42.38
CA PRO A 541 41.78 -41.42 42.09
C PRO A 541 42.35 -40.29 43.02
N LEU A 542 41.86 -39.05 42.85
CA LEU A 542 41.86 -37.90 43.80
C LEU A 542 43.15 -37.06 44.07
N TRP A 543 42.96 -35.74 43.82
CA TRP A 543 43.45 -34.57 44.59
C TRP A 543 44.95 -34.20 44.56
N THR A 544 45.30 -33.12 43.84
CA THR A 544 45.75 -31.82 44.42
C THR A 544 46.03 -30.76 43.34
N SER A 545 45.55 -29.54 43.56
CA SER A 545 45.80 -28.32 42.75
C SER A 545 47.08 -27.58 43.24
N PRO A 546 47.32 -26.29 42.91
CA PRO A 546 47.80 -25.73 41.63
C PRO A 546 49.08 -24.86 41.80
N LEU A 547 49.66 -24.32 40.72
CA LEU A 547 50.60 -23.17 40.71
C LEU A 547 50.78 -22.69 39.24
N LEU A 548 50.45 -21.47 38.79
CA LEU A 548 50.64 -20.07 39.23
C LEU A 548 52.05 -19.46 39.04
N TRP A 549 52.12 -18.55 38.06
CA TRP A 549 52.33 -17.09 38.22
C TRP A 549 51.29 -16.41 37.30
N VAL A 550 50.58 -15.30 37.56
CA VAL A 550 50.50 -14.30 38.65
C VAL A 550 51.68 -13.33 38.82
N GLY A 551 51.38 -12.05 38.56
CA GLY A 551 52.26 -10.88 38.73
C GLY A 551 51.66 -9.61 38.10
N VAL A 552 50.40 -9.24 38.43
CA VAL A 552 50.07 -8.10 39.33
C VAL A 552 50.38 -6.72 38.71
N GLY A 553 49.46 -5.75 38.60
CA GLY A 553 48.07 -5.56 39.10
C GLY A 553 47.62 -4.11 38.82
N VAL A 554 46.62 -3.46 39.43
CA VAL A 554 45.54 -3.84 40.37
C VAL A 554 44.65 -2.59 40.64
N LEU A 555 43.35 -2.78 40.95
CA LEU A 555 42.38 -1.82 41.55
C LEU A 555 41.89 -0.58 40.75
N THR A 556 40.57 -0.52 40.52
CA THR A 556 39.64 0.12 41.49
C THR A 556 38.29 -0.62 41.58
N LEU A 557 37.67 -0.58 42.76
CA LEU A 557 36.34 -1.15 43.09
C LEU A 557 35.39 -0.03 43.57
N LEU A 558 34.09 -0.36 43.66
CA LEU A 558 32.90 0.37 44.20
C LEU A 558 32.01 0.95 43.09
N ALA A 559 30.76 0.52 42.82
CA ALA A 559 29.65 -0.10 43.57
C ALA A 559 28.67 0.87 44.29
N LEU A 560 27.36 0.57 44.12
CA LEU A 560 26.13 1.21 44.67
C LEU A 560 25.68 2.53 43.98
N GLY A 561 24.39 2.74 43.64
CA GLY A 561 23.24 1.81 43.64
C GLY A 561 21.85 2.49 43.65
N ALA A 562 20.82 1.73 43.29
CA ALA A 562 19.37 1.88 43.60
C ALA A 562 18.55 3.12 43.15
N GLY A 563 17.39 2.87 42.52
CA GLY A 563 16.30 3.84 42.30
C GLY A 563 15.39 3.45 41.11
N VAL A 564 14.33 2.63 41.27
CA VAL A 564 12.95 3.03 41.64
C VAL A 564 12.19 3.67 40.44
N TRP A 565 11.32 2.91 39.74
CA TRP A 565 9.82 2.92 39.89
C TRP A 565 9.18 3.93 38.90
N TRP A 566 8.10 3.71 38.13
CA TRP A 566 6.83 2.97 38.32
C TRP A 566 6.09 2.91 36.95
N TRP A 567 5.56 1.79 36.43
CA TRP A 567 4.31 1.06 36.75
C TRP A 567 3.01 1.65 36.18
N ARG A 568 2.31 0.81 35.40
CA ARG A 568 0.88 0.44 35.51
C ARG A 568 0.60 -0.66 34.45
N ARG A 569 -0.22 -1.69 34.67
CA ARG A 569 -0.95 -2.12 35.88
C ARG A 569 -1.47 -3.57 35.68
N ASP A 570 -1.23 -4.43 36.66
CA ASP A 570 -1.94 -5.71 36.90
C ASP A 570 -3.38 -5.48 37.47
N PRO A 571 -4.26 -6.50 37.67
CA PRO A 571 -4.30 -7.89 37.15
C PRO A 571 -5.73 -8.44 36.81
N ASP A 572 -5.81 -9.76 36.60
CA ASP A 572 -6.89 -10.71 36.99
C ASP A 572 -8.09 -11.02 36.06
N ALA A 573 -8.48 -12.32 36.14
CA ALA A 573 -9.68 -13.02 35.63
C ALA A 573 -9.71 -13.34 34.10
N ASP A 574 -10.15 -14.53 33.65
CA ASP A 574 -10.56 -15.75 34.38
C ASP A 574 -10.28 -17.01 33.51
N SER A 575 -9.71 -18.07 34.09
CA SER A 575 -9.46 -19.33 33.37
C SER A 575 -10.66 -20.26 33.51
N THR A 576 -11.63 -20.13 32.60
CA THR A 576 -12.79 -21.05 32.57
C THR A 576 -12.48 -22.29 31.73
N SER A 577 -12.61 -23.47 32.33
CA SER A 577 -12.39 -24.77 31.68
C SER A 577 -13.58 -25.19 30.83
N GLN A 578 -13.35 -25.66 29.60
CA GLN A 578 -14.27 -26.56 28.89
C GLN A 578 -13.43 -27.58 28.05
N PRO A 579 -13.90 -28.82 27.81
CA PRO A 579 -12.99 -29.97 27.77
C PRO A 579 -12.53 -30.40 26.38
N GLU A 580 -11.50 -31.26 26.40
CA GLU A 580 -11.16 -32.17 25.30
C GLU A 580 -12.41 -32.94 24.82
N HIS A 581 -12.71 -32.87 23.52
CA HIS A 581 -13.57 -33.83 22.85
C HIS A 581 -12.84 -34.45 21.66
N THR A 582 -12.62 -35.76 21.77
CA THR A 582 -12.06 -36.64 20.74
C THR A 582 -13.02 -36.76 19.54
N PRO A 583 -12.54 -36.77 18.28
CA PRO A 583 -13.41 -36.92 17.12
C PRO A 583 -14.04 -38.32 17.02
N THR A 584 -15.24 -38.39 16.46
CA THR A 584 -15.93 -39.61 16.01
C THR A 584 -16.91 -39.18 14.91
N PRO A 585 -17.04 -39.94 13.79
CA PRO A 585 -17.44 -39.35 12.51
C PRO A 585 -18.95 -39.42 12.22
N GLU A 586 -19.33 -38.69 11.17
CA GLU A 586 -20.49 -38.87 10.27
C GLU A 586 -21.90 -38.96 10.90
N ASP A 587 -22.70 -37.91 10.68
CA ASP A 587 -24.07 -38.08 10.17
C ASP A 587 -24.38 -36.94 9.19
N THR A 588 -24.76 -37.29 7.96
CA THR A 588 -24.91 -36.35 6.82
C THR A 588 -26.31 -35.74 6.78
N SER A 589 -26.44 -34.42 6.99
CA SER A 589 -27.52 -33.50 6.51
C SER A 589 -27.44 -32.18 7.29
N THR A 590 -26.81 -31.12 6.76
CA THR A 590 -26.54 -29.90 7.56
C THR A 590 -26.97 -28.58 6.90
N ASP A 591 -26.85 -28.42 5.58
CA ASP A 591 -27.14 -27.13 4.89
C ASP A 591 -28.54 -26.56 5.17
N HIS A 592 -29.54 -27.44 5.31
CA HIS A 592 -30.93 -27.03 5.52
C HIS A 592 -31.25 -26.66 6.99
N ASP A 593 -30.44 -27.10 7.96
CA ASP A 593 -30.58 -26.70 9.36
C ASP A 593 -29.79 -25.41 9.65
N GLU A 594 -28.62 -25.20 9.03
CA GLU A 594 -27.83 -23.97 9.24
C GLU A 594 -28.49 -22.72 8.65
N SER A 595 -29.03 -22.77 7.42
CA SER A 595 -29.77 -21.62 6.86
C SER A 595 -30.99 -21.24 7.72
N ALA A 596 -31.67 -22.25 8.31
CA ALA A 596 -32.78 -22.03 9.23
C ALA A 596 -32.35 -21.40 10.56
N VAL A 597 -31.17 -21.74 11.09
CA VAL A 597 -30.61 -21.13 12.32
C VAL A 597 -30.16 -19.69 12.07
N VAL A 598 -29.46 -19.41 10.97
CA VAL A 598 -29.02 -18.04 10.63
C VAL A 598 -30.21 -17.12 10.38
N SER A 599 -31.22 -17.59 9.63
CA SER A 599 -32.45 -16.82 9.38
C SER A 599 -33.22 -16.52 10.68
N GLN A 600 -33.16 -17.41 11.68
CA GLN A 600 -33.74 -17.17 13.01
C GLN A 600 -32.95 -16.13 13.82
N SER A 601 -31.62 -16.08 13.69
CA SER A 601 -30.79 -15.04 14.33
C SER A 601 -31.10 -13.67 13.74
N LEU A 602 -31.09 -13.53 12.42
CA LEU A 602 -31.44 -12.29 11.72
C LEU A 602 -32.85 -11.79 12.08
N LEU A 603 -33.83 -12.69 12.27
CA LEU A 603 -35.15 -12.33 12.78
C LEU A 603 -35.18 -11.95 14.27
N ALA A 604 -34.21 -12.36 15.09
CA ALA A 604 -34.05 -11.88 16.46
C ALA A 604 -33.43 -10.47 16.48
N ASP A 605 -32.42 -10.23 15.65
CA ASP A 605 -31.73 -8.94 15.53
C ASP A 605 -32.65 -7.88 14.91
N ALA A 606 -33.43 -8.22 13.88
CA ALA A 606 -34.45 -7.35 13.31
C ALA A 606 -35.50 -6.91 14.36
N ARG A 607 -35.93 -7.81 15.26
CA ARG A 607 -36.81 -7.47 16.40
C ARG A 607 -36.10 -6.58 17.43
N SER A 608 -34.79 -6.72 17.61
CA SER A 608 -33.97 -5.85 18.45
C SER A 608 -33.91 -4.43 17.86
N HIS A 609 -33.63 -4.27 16.57
CA HIS A 609 -33.65 -2.98 15.87
C HIS A 609 -35.00 -2.27 16.02
N LEU A 610 -36.12 -2.97 15.82
CA LEU A 610 -37.46 -2.40 15.99
C LEU A 610 -37.72 -1.97 17.45
N SER A 611 -37.28 -2.77 18.42
CA SER A 611 -37.42 -2.46 19.85
C SER A 611 -36.58 -1.26 20.28
N ASN A 612 -35.46 -1.01 19.60
CA ASN A 612 -34.58 0.13 19.80
C ASN A 612 -34.98 1.37 18.97
N GLY A 613 -36.12 1.34 18.27
CA GLY A 613 -36.62 2.48 17.51
C GLY A 613 -35.93 2.73 16.16
N ARG A 614 -35.29 1.70 15.58
CA ARG A 614 -34.68 1.73 14.23
C ARG A 614 -35.55 0.91 13.25
N PRO A 615 -36.68 1.43 12.75
CA PRO A 615 -37.61 0.66 11.93
C PRO A 615 -37.02 0.24 10.58
N ASP A 616 -36.24 1.10 9.92
CA ASP A 616 -35.68 0.82 8.59
C ASP A 616 -34.60 -0.28 8.65
N ALA A 617 -33.73 -0.22 9.66
CA ALA A 617 -32.78 -1.29 9.94
C ALA A 617 -33.50 -2.61 10.24
N ALA A 618 -34.59 -2.57 11.02
CA ALA A 618 -35.39 -3.76 11.29
C ALA A 618 -35.97 -4.38 10.02
N VAL A 619 -36.48 -3.57 9.08
CA VAL A 619 -37.00 -4.05 7.80
C VAL A 619 -35.88 -4.61 6.92
N ARG A 620 -34.74 -3.93 6.81
CA ARG A 620 -33.57 -4.41 6.05
C ARG A 620 -33.06 -5.75 6.56
N THR A 621 -32.74 -5.88 7.85
CA THR A 621 -32.31 -7.15 8.46
C THR A 621 -33.39 -8.24 8.32
N GLY A 622 -34.67 -7.88 8.47
CA GLY A 622 -35.78 -8.80 8.25
C GLY A 622 -35.90 -9.29 6.81
N TYR A 623 -35.53 -8.48 5.81
CA TYR A 623 -35.56 -8.85 4.40
C TYR A 623 -34.39 -9.77 4.04
N GLY A 624 -33.20 -9.51 4.58
CA GLY A 624 -32.05 -10.43 4.50
C GLY A 624 -32.40 -11.83 5.03
N ALA A 625 -33.10 -11.92 6.17
CA ALA A 625 -33.60 -13.20 6.69
C ALA A 625 -34.56 -13.92 5.74
N VAL A 626 -35.43 -13.18 5.02
CA VAL A 626 -36.34 -13.75 4.02
C VAL A 626 -35.59 -14.18 2.76
N ARG A 627 -34.62 -13.39 2.28
CA ARG A 627 -33.76 -13.79 1.15
C ARG A 627 -33.02 -15.09 1.47
N ARG A 628 -32.38 -15.19 2.63
CA ARG A 628 -31.61 -16.39 3.01
C ARG A 628 -32.47 -17.62 3.29
N ALA A 629 -33.69 -17.45 3.81
CA ALA A 629 -34.61 -18.56 4.06
C ALA A 629 -35.31 -19.11 2.80
N LEU A 630 -35.35 -18.36 1.70
CA LEU A 630 -36.03 -18.76 0.45
C LEU A 630 -35.07 -18.99 -0.73
N ALA A 631 -33.84 -18.46 -0.69
CA ALA A 631 -32.82 -18.76 -1.68
C ALA A 631 -32.40 -20.24 -1.60
N ASP A 632 -32.25 -20.89 -2.77
CA ASP A 632 -31.67 -22.23 -2.86
C ASP A 632 -30.14 -22.10 -2.85
N ALA A 633 -29.43 -23.06 -2.24
CA ALA A 633 -27.96 -23.06 -2.21
C ALA A 633 -27.31 -23.08 -3.61
N ASP A 634 -28.03 -23.61 -4.62
CA ASP A 634 -27.62 -23.64 -6.03
C ASP A 634 -28.13 -22.43 -6.87
N SER A 635 -28.69 -21.39 -6.26
CA SER A 635 -29.26 -20.24 -7.00
C SER A 635 -28.25 -19.11 -7.25
N SER A 636 -27.30 -19.36 -8.15
CA SER A 636 -26.33 -18.38 -8.71
C SER A 636 -27.02 -17.35 -9.60
N THR A 637 -27.76 -16.41 -9.01
CA THR A 637 -28.34 -15.30 -9.77
C THR A 637 -28.45 -14.06 -8.90
N GLN A 638 -27.72 -13.02 -9.28
CA GLN A 638 -27.96 -11.64 -8.87
C GLN A 638 -29.41 -11.28 -9.22
N LEU A 639 -30.25 -11.09 -8.20
CA LEU A 639 -31.65 -10.70 -8.35
C LEU A 639 -31.90 -9.45 -7.53
N THR A 640 -32.44 -8.41 -8.17
CA THR A 640 -33.01 -7.25 -7.47
C THR A 640 -34.15 -7.69 -6.55
N HIS A 641 -34.51 -6.86 -5.56
CA HIS A 641 -35.59 -7.19 -4.61
C HIS A 641 -36.94 -7.50 -5.29
N TRP A 642 -37.24 -6.84 -6.42
CA TRP A 642 -38.43 -7.13 -7.24
C TRP A 642 -38.30 -8.37 -8.12
N GLU A 643 -37.12 -8.72 -8.62
CA GLU A 643 -36.90 -9.96 -9.36
C GLU A 643 -36.92 -11.17 -8.41
N PHE A 644 -36.36 -11.03 -7.21
CA PHE A 644 -36.47 -11.99 -6.12
C PHE A 644 -37.95 -12.24 -5.76
N PHE A 645 -38.75 -11.19 -5.56
CA PHE A 645 -40.21 -11.33 -5.39
C PHE A 645 -40.86 -12.07 -6.58
N ASN A 646 -40.51 -11.72 -7.81
CA ASN A 646 -41.07 -12.35 -9.00
C ASN A 646 -40.67 -13.83 -9.18
N ARG A 647 -39.50 -14.22 -8.68
CA ARG A 647 -38.90 -15.56 -8.71
C ARG A 647 -39.52 -16.51 -7.67
N TYR A 648 -39.87 -16.00 -6.48
CA TYR A 648 -40.29 -16.80 -5.33
C TYR A 648 -41.79 -16.69 -4.95
N ARG A 649 -42.58 -15.89 -5.66
CA ARG A 649 -44.05 -15.83 -5.51
C ARG A 649 -44.80 -17.04 -6.08
N GLY A 650 -45.91 -17.41 -5.44
CA GLY A 650 -46.93 -18.30 -6.00
C GLY A 650 -47.86 -17.64 -7.04
N ASP A 651 -48.84 -18.42 -7.53
CA ASP A 651 -49.99 -17.93 -8.30
C ASP A 651 -51.31 -18.29 -7.58
N PRO A 652 -52.07 -17.32 -7.04
CA PRO A 652 -51.76 -15.88 -6.95
C PRO A 652 -50.55 -15.59 -6.03
N PRO A 653 -49.93 -14.40 -6.13
CA PRO A 653 -48.73 -14.06 -5.35
C PRO A 653 -48.98 -14.02 -3.84
N ASP A 654 -47.94 -14.39 -3.09
CA ASP A 654 -47.96 -14.46 -1.63
C ASP A 654 -47.94 -13.06 -0.99
N GLU A 655 -49.06 -12.68 -0.39
CA GLU A 655 -49.27 -11.41 0.32
C GLU A 655 -48.16 -11.07 1.34
N PRO A 656 -47.56 -12.03 2.09
CA PRO A 656 -46.43 -11.74 2.97
C PRO A 656 -45.13 -11.34 2.22
N LEU A 657 -44.79 -12.00 1.11
CA LEU A 657 -43.55 -11.71 0.37
C LEU A 657 -43.66 -10.37 -0.36
N GLN A 658 -44.85 -10.07 -0.89
CA GLN A 658 -45.13 -8.76 -1.49
C GLN A 658 -45.02 -7.64 -0.43
N THR A 659 -45.70 -7.79 0.70
CA THR A 659 -45.67 -6.80 1.80
C THR A 659 -44.24 -6.55 2.28
N MET A 660 -43.43 -7.60 2.40
CA MET A 660 -42.03 -7.47 2.82
C MET A 660 -41.19 -6.70 1.80
N THR A 661 -41.34 -7.03 0.50
CA THR A 661 -40.58 -6.40 -0.59
C THR A 661 -40.93 -4.92 -0.74
N GLU A 662 -42.23 -4.57 -0.71
CA GLU A 662 -42.69 -3.17 -0.78
C GLU A 662 -42.21 -2.35 0.43
N THR A 663 -42.17 -2.94 1.63
CA THR A 663 -41.70 -2.24 2.83
C THR A 663 -40.17 -2.10 2.84
N TYR A 664 -39.44 -3.07 2.25
CA TYR A 664 -37.99 -2.97 2.03
C TYR A 664 -37.64 -1.84 1.06
N GLU A 665 -38.31 -1.75 -0.08
CA GLU A 665 -38.14 -0.65 -1.04
C GLU A 665 -38.37 0.71 -0.36
N GLN A 666 -39.37 0.81 0.52
CA GLN A 666 -39.59 2.03 1.30
C GLN A 666 -38.44 2.32 2.30
N ALA A 667 -37.89 1.30 2.97
CA ALA A 667 -36.81 1.44 3.94
C ALA A 667 -35.45 1.81 3.33
N VAL A 668 -35.25 1.54 2.03
CA VAL A 668 -34.01 1.82 1.30
C VAL A 668 -34.12 3.11 0.49
N TYR A 669 -35.18 3.26 -0.32
CA TYR A 669 -35.24 4.30 -1.36
C TYR A 669 -36.19 5.47 -1.04
N THR A 670 -36.73 5.60 0.19
CA THR A 670 -37.59 6.74 0.56
C THR A 670 -37.07 7.55 1.76
N PRO A 671 -36.89 8.88 1.63
CA PRO A 671 -36.36 9.73 2.72
C PRO A 671 -37.27 9.85 3.95
N GLU A 672 -38.54 9.44 3.85
CA GLU A 672 -39.52 9.54 4.95
C GLU A 672 -39.44 8.34 5.92
N GLY A 673 -38.69 7.29 5.56
CA GLY A 673 -38.52 6.05 6.32
C GLY A 673 -39.82 5.22 6.45
N VAL A 674 -39.72 4.10 7.17
CA VAL A 674 -40.83 3.18 7.44
C VAL A 674 -41.45 3.47 8.82
N PRO A 675 -42.77 3.74 8.89
CA PRO A 675 -43.47 3.84 10.17
C PRO A 675 -43.34 2.56 11.01
N SER A 676 -43.14 2.67 12.32
CA SER A 676 -42.90 1.50 13.18
C SER A 676 -44.01 0.45 13.18
N ASP A 677 -45.26 0.83 12.90
CA ASP A 677 -46.38 -0.11 12.72
C ASP A 677 -46.27 -0.93 11.42
N ASP A 678 -45.72 -0.33 10.34
CA ASP A 678 -45.48 -1.00 9.06
C ASP A 678 -44.21 -1.86 9.11
N ALA A 679 -43.14 -1.38 9.75
CA ALA A 679 -41.95 -2.20 10.04
C ALA A 679 -42.31 -3.43 10.89
N LYS A 680 -43.22 -3.29 11.87
CA LYS A 680 -43.74 -4.43 12.64
C LYS A 680 -44.51 -5.41 11.75
N ARG A 681 -45.38 -4.92 10.87
CA ARG A 681 -46.15 -5.73 9.91
C ARG A 681 -45.22 -6.49 8.96
N ALA A 682 -44.17 -5.86 8.47
CA ALA A 682 -43.11 -6.48 7.69
C ALA A 682 -42.42 -7.61 8.45
N LEU A 683 -42.01 -7.41 9.71
CA LEU A 683 -41.42 -8.48 10.53
C LEU A 683 -42.39 -9.65 10.82
N GLU A 684 -43.69 -9.39 10.93
CA GLU A 684 -44.71 -10.44 11.05
C GLU A 684 -44.83 -11.26 9.74
N CYS A 685 -44.64 -10.64 8.58
CA CYS A 685 -44.53 -11.32 7.28
C CYS A 685 -43.22 -12.11 7.14
N ALA A 686 -42.08 -11.54 7.52
CA ALA A 686 -40.78 -12.21 7.48
C ALA A 686 -40.75 -13.50 8.32
N GLN A 687 -41.31 -13.46 9.54
CA GLN A 687 -41.42 -14.65 10.39
C GLN A 687 -42.27 -15.77 9.77
N GLN A 688 -43.32 -15.43 9.02
CA GLN A 688 -44.15 -16.41 8.31
C GLN A 688 -43.39 -17.07 7.15
N LEU A 689 -42.61 -16.28 6.41
CA LEU A 689 -41.81 -16.75 5.26
C LEU A 689 -40.65 -17.64 5.70
N CYS A 690 -39.96 -17.30 6.79
CA CYS A 690 -38.89 -18.12 7.38
C CYS A 690 -39.41 -19.31 8.22
N GLY A 691 -40.70 -19.65 8.15
CA GLY A 691 -41.28 -20.84 8.80
C GLY A 691 -41.41 -20.80 10.33
N VAL A 692 -41.23 -19.64 10.97
CA VAL A 692 -41.24 -19.51 12.44
C VAL A 692 -42.69 -19.45 12.95
N ALA A 693 -43.21 -20.58 13.44
CA ALA A 693 -44.55 -20.65 14.01
C ALA A 693 -44.69 -19.71 15.23
N SER A 694 -45.65 -18.80 15.18
CA SER A 694 -45.88 -17.82 16.25
C SER A 694 -46.20 -18.51 17.57
N GLU A 695 -45.39 -18.28 18.61
CA GLU A 695 -45.70 -18.66 19.99
C GLU A 695 -46.97 -17.93 20.46
N THR A 696 -48.11 -18.54 20.18
CA THR A 696 -49.42 -17.99 20.51
C THR A 696 -49.68 -18.19 22.00
N GLU A 697 -49.98 -17.10 22.71
CA GLU A 697 -50.29 -17.08 24.15
C GLU A 697 -51.17 -18.27 24.58
N SER A 698 -50.62 -19.17 25.41
CA SER A 698 -51.43 -20.19 26.07
C SER A 698 -52.34 -19.53 27.12
N PRO A 699 -53.67 -19.73 27.05
CA PRO A 699 -54.60 -19.03 27.93
C PRO A 699 -54.46 -19.51 29.37
N VAL A 700 -54.34 -18.57 30.31
CA VAL A 700 -54.41 -18.85 31.76
C VAL A 700 -55.78 -19.40 32.11
N THR A 701 -55.89 -20.73 32.23
CA THR A 701 -57.00 -21.39 32.92
C THR A 701 -56.86 -21.17 34.42
N ALA A 702 -57.79 -20.40 34.98
CA ALA A 702 -57.98 -20.35 36.42
C ALA A 702 -58.67 -21.64 36.92
N ASP A 703 -58.23 -22.18 38.05
CA ASP A 703 -59.02 -23.08 38.89
C ASP A 703 -58.66 -22.88 40.38
N ASP A 704 -59.70 -22.82 41.22
CA ASP A 704 -59.80 -22.55 42.69
C ASP A 704 -58.80 -21.56 43.39
#